data_AF-A0A2A4HRQ5-F1
#
_entry.id   AF-A0A2A4HRQ5-F1
#
_cell.length_a   1.000
_cell.length_b   1.000
_cell.length_c   1.000
_cell.angle_alpha   90.00
_cell.angle_beta   90.00
_cell.angle_gamma   90.00
#
_symmetry.space_group_name_H-M   'P 1'
#
loop_
_entity.id
_entity.type
_entity.pdbx_description
1 polymer ?
#
loop_
_entity_poly.entity_id
_entity_poly.type
_entity_poly.pdbx_seq_one_letter_code
_entity_poly.pdbx_strand_id
1 'polypeptide(L)'
;MSYQVLARKWRPRTFHELVGQAHVQRALVNALDQGRLHHAYLFTGTRGVGKTTLARILAKCLNCTAKGRGDEGITSNPCGQCDSCKAIDEGRFVDLIEVDAASRTKVEDTRELLDNVQYAPTQGRYKVYLIDEVHMLSTSSFNALLKTLEEPPPHVKFLLATTDPQKLPATVLSRCLQFTLKHMPPERVVEHLTYVLGEEGVEYDESALWLLGKAAEGSMRDAMSLTDQAIAFGQGAVRHADVAAMLGTLDHRHVLALVEALAEVDVQRLLAEVAELSEQGPDFAAVLDELSAILHRLAVAQMVPDAVDNSHGDRELIQQLASRFTAEDIQLYYQIGIQGRGDMVHAPDLRSALEMTLLRMLAFRPQGVPKPPRTPLPLRPEPAAEEVGNTAQPAPVSEQVASKKPEPAPVVTQASSPAPAAVQEAPTPEPPSEPNEQAPPWSLDEVESAAMLSPEPEPEPEPEPEPEPEPEPEPEPEPEPVAAPKPALQEKPVAEQGEKKGWFARIKSGLGKTRANLTDGIADLFLGKKQIDDELLEDLETQLLMADVGIEATSEIIERLEARVSRKELNNPEALYRGLQEELAAMLAPVATPLSFEKESDGPFVILVVGVNGVGKTTTIGKLTQRFQREGKSVMLAAGDTFRAAAVEQLKVWGERNSVPVIAQHTGADSASVIYDAVAAAKARGVDVLIADTAGRLHNKSHLMEELKKVHRVMQKLDSTAPHEVMLVLDAGTGQNAISQASTFNEAVPISGITLTKLDGTAKGGIIFALAKQLGTPIRFIGVGEGLDDLRPFNADDFVNALFDRHGDDNHA
;
A
#
# COMPACT_ATOMS: atom_id res chain seq x y z
N MET A 1 33.25 -10.55 31.80
CA MET A 1 32.46 -9.46 31.20
C MET A 1 31.20 -10.08 30.62
N SER A 2 30.05 -9.39 30.60
CA SER A 2 28.88 -9.90 29.90
C SER A 2 29.13 -9.82 28.38
N TYR A 3 29.04 -10.96 27.69
CA TYR A 3 29.09 -11.00 26.23
C TYR A 3 27.93 -10.13 25.69
N GLN A 4 28.25 -9.17 24.83
CA GLN A 4 27.26 -8.33 24.15
C GLN A 4 27.28 -8.66 22.66
N VAL A 5 26.13 -9.10 22.16
CA VAL A 5 25.79 -9.27 20.73
C VAL A 5 26.34 -8.08 19.93
N LEU A 6 27.02 -8.33 18.81
CA LEU A 6 27.63 -7.33 17.93
C LEU A 6 26.62 -6.26 17.52
N ALA A 7 25.38 -6.67 17.18
CA ALA A 7 24.27 -5.77 16.85
C ALA A 7 23.95 -4.73 17.94
N ARG A 8 24.35 -4.97 19.19
CA ARG A 8 24.25 -4.02 20.32
C ARG A 8 25.57 -3.28 20.56
N LYS A 9 26.71 -3.98 20.49
CA LYS A 9 28.06 -3.41 20.72
C LYS A 9 28.41 -2.33 19.69
N TRP A 10 28.16 -2.63 18.42
CA TRP A 10 28.44 -1.78 17.25
C TRP A 10 27.28 -0.89 16.82
N ARG A 11 26.25 -0.73 17.66
CA ARG A 11 25.14 0.17 17.36
C ARG A 11 25.66 1.62 17.24
N PRO A 12 25.48 2.31 16.09
CA PRO A 12 25.96 3.68 15.90
C PRO A 12 25.50 4.63 17.01
N ARG A 13 26.46 5.35 17.59
CA ARG A 13 26.25 6.30 18.70
C ARG A 13 26.21 7.75 18.23
N THR A 14 26.83 8.03 17.09
CA THR A 14 26.86 9.35 16.43
C THR A 14 26.38 9.26 14.97
N PHE A 15 26.08 10.40 14.37
CA PHE A 15 25.65 10.46 12.96
C PHE A 15 26.72 10.01 11.96
N HIS A 16 28.02 10.12 12.29
CA HIS A 16 29.12 9.77 11.39
C HIS A 16 29.40 8.26 11.32
N GLU A 17 29.01 7.52 12.36
CA GLU A 17 29.07 6.05 12.39
C GLU A 17 27.94 5.38 11.59
N LEU A 18 26.99 6.17 11.05
CA LEU A 18 25.77 5.64 10.46
C LEU A 18 25.96 5.32 8.96
N VAL A 19 26.11 4.03 8.67
CA VAL A 19 26.35 3.52 7.31
C VAL A 19 25.14 3.72 6.39
N GLY A 20 25.39 4.11 5.14
CA GLY A 20 24.42 4.05 4.03
C GLY A 20 23.39 5.19 3.92
N GLN A 21 23.09 5.96 4.97
CA GLN A 21 22.01 6.97 4.96
C GLN A 21 22.49 8.43 4.89
N ALA A 22 23.49 8.71 4.05
CA ALA A 22 24.15 10.02 3.97
C ALA A 22 23.20 11.20 3.70
N HIS A 23 22.08 10.98 2.98
CA HIS A 23 21.06 12.01 2.72
C HIS A 23 20.30 12.40 3.99
N VAL A 24 19.88 11.42 4.80
CA VAL A 24 19.19 11.66 6.08
C VAL A 24 20.16 12.30 7.08
N GLN A 25 21.39 11.77 7.16
CA GLN A 25 22.45 12.28 8.03
C GLN A 25 22.69 13.77 7.77
N ARG A 26 22.96 14.16 6.51
CA ARG A 26 23.23 15.54 6.12
C ARG A 26 22.05 16.48 6.40
N ALA A 27 20.83 16.01 6.17
CA ALA A 27 19.63 16.81 6.43
C ALA A 27 19.43 17.07 7.94
N LEU A 28 19.61 16.06 8.80
CA LEU A 28 19.49 16.22 10.25
C LEU A 28 20.62 17.05 10.86
N VAL A 29 21.86 16.85 10.42
CA VAL A 29 23.01 17.68 10.83
C VAL A 29 22.75 19.15 10.49
N ASN A 30 22.35 19.44 9.25
CA ASN A 30 22.00 20.81 8.83
C ASN A 30 20.83 21.40 9.65
N ALA A 31 19.80 20.60 9.96
CA ALA A 31 18.65 21.07 10.74
C ALA A 31 19.03 21.41 12.19
N LEU A 32 19.89 20.60 12.81
CA LEU A 32 20.44 20.84 14.15
C LEU A 32 21.33 22.08 14.17
N ASP A 33 22.27 22.20 13.23
CA ASP A 33 23.23 23.32 13.18
C ASP A 33 22.57 24.67 12.82
N GLN A 34 21.42 24.65 12.11
CA GLN A 34 20.62 25.84 11.79
C GLN A 34 19.53 26.15 12.84
N GLY A 35 19.40 25.35 13.90
CA GLY A 35 18.33 25.50 14.91
C GLY A 35 16.91 25.25 14.37
N ARG A 36 16.76 24.65 13.18
CA ARG A 36 15.48 24.40 12.51
C ARG A 36 14.85 23.09 12.98
N LEU A 37 14.45 23.05 14.24
CA LEU A 37 13.94 21.85 14.90
C LEU A 37 12.43 21.70 14.70
N HIS A 38 12.03 20.71 13.91
CA HIS A 38 10.62 20.35 13.79
C HIS A 38 10.06 19.83 15.13
N HIS A 39 8.74 19.81 15.29
CA HIS A 39 8.09 19.21 16.47
C HIS A 39 7.96 17.69 16.33
N ALA A 40 7.80 17.19 15.10
CA ALA A 40 7.70 15.76 14.79
C ALA A 40 8.55 15.34 13.59
N TYR A 41 9.23 14.20 13.73
CA TYR A 41 10.07 13.56 12.72
C TYR A 41 9.52 12.15 12.45
N LEU A 42 9.41 11.76 11.17
CA LEU A 42 8.95 10.43 10.77
C LEU A 42 10.03 9.71 9.97
N PHE A 43 10.54 8.61 10.53
CA PHE A 43 11.52 7.74 9.88
C PHE A 43 10.80 6.55 9.23
N THR A 44 10.91 6.45 7.91
CA THR A 44 10.28 5.39 7.10
C THR A 44 11.36 4.50 6.49
N GLY A 45 11.04 3.23 6.26
CA GLY A 45 11.96 2.26 5.66
C GLY A 45 11.82 0.87 6.29
N THR A 46 12.40 -0.14 5.66
CA THR A 46 12.26 -1.55 6.06
C THR A 46 12.80 -1.85 7.46
N ARG A 47 12.60 -3.09 7.92
CA ARG A 47 13.05 -3.51 9.26
C ARG A 47 14.57 -3.42 9.34
N GLY A 48 15.08 -3.00 10.50
CA GLY A 48 16.52 -3.02 10.82
C GLY A 48 17.46 -2.08 10.03
N VAL A 49 16.99 -1.30 9.06
CA VAL A 49 17.80 -0.26 8.34
C VAL A 49 18.28 0.92 9.20
N GLY A 50 17.98 0.91 10.51
CA GLY A 50 18.52 1.88 11.48
C GLY A 50 17.54 2.94 12.02
N LYS A 51 16.24 2.88 11.68
CA LYS A 51 15.21 3.88 12.09
C LYS A 51 15.31 4.33 13.56
N THR A 52 15.19 3.40 14.51
CA THR A 52 15.27 3.72 15.95
C THR A 52 16.66 4.09 16.44
N THR A 53 17.73 3.64 15.78
CA THR A 53 19.09 4.08 16.10
C THR A 53 19.26 5.55 15.75
N LEU A 54 18.82 5.95 14.57
CA LEU A 54 18.88 7.33 14.10
C LEU A 54 18.00 8.27 14.94
N ALA A 55 16.83 7.79 15.38
CA ALA A 55 16.01 8.49 16.36
C ALA A 55 16.71 8.69 17.72
N ARG A 56 17.37 7.66 18.27
CA ARG A 56 18.17 7.78 19.52
C ARG A 56 19.32 8.77 19.38
N ILE A 57 20.03 8.75 18.25
CA ILE A 57 21.12 9.72 17.98
C ILE A 57 20.55 11.15 17.98
N LEU A 58 19.41 11.38 17.33
CA LEU A 58 18.73 12.69 17.36
C LEU A 58 18.30 13.09 18.78
N ALA A 59 17.76 12.17 19.58
CA ALA A 59 17.44 12.41 20.99
C ALA A 59 18.68 12.83 21.82
N LYS A 60 19.84 12.21 21.59
CA LYS A 60 21.11 12.65 22.20
C LYS A 60 21.50 14.05 21.77
N CYS A 61 21.37 14.38 20.48
CA CYS A 61 21.74 15.70 19.94
C CYS A 61 20.93 16.84 20.56
N LEU A 62 19.63 16.59 20.81
CA LEU A 62 18.71 17.51 21.47
C LEU A 62 19.02 17.69 22.98
N ASN A 63 19.34 16.60 23.68
CA ASN A 63 19.51 16.56 25.14
C ASN A 63 20.97 16.53 25.63
N CYS A 64 21.97 16.77 24.76
CA CYS A 64 23.37 16.77 25.15
C CYS A 64 23.74 18.01 25.97
N THR A 65 24.24 17.81 27.20
CA THR A 65 24.61 18.88 28.14
C THR A 65 26.00 19.48 27.92
N ALA A 66 26.79 18.97 26.95
CA ALA A 66 28.20 19.32 26.78
C ALA A 66 28.46 20.78 26.37
N LYS A 67 27.50 21.44 25.72
CA LYS A 67 27.58 22.86 25.32
C LYS A 67 26.72 23.78 26.21
N GLY A 68 26.42 23.36 27.44
CA GLY A 68 25.61 24.11 28.40
C GLY A 68 24.19 23.57 28.56
N ARG A 69 23.31 24.32 29.25
CA ARG A 69 21.91 23.91 29.51
C ARG A 69 20.85 24.72 28.75
N GLY A 70 21.16 25.89 28.20
CA GLY A 70 20.25 26.68 27.34
C GLY A 70 20.21 26.18 25.88
N ASP A 71 19.43 26.88 25.04
CA ASP A 71 19.15 26.51 23.65
C ASP A 71 20.40 26.50 22.73
N GLU A 72 21.41 27.32 23.04
CA GLU A 72 22.72 27.32 22.35
C GLU A 72 23.48 25.98 22.48
N GLY A 73 23.06 25.12 23.42
CA GLY A 73 23.73 23.85 23.72
C GLY A 73 23.30 22.67 22.84
N ILE A 74 22.49 22.89 21.80
CA ILE A 74 22.09 21.86 20.83
C ILE A 74 23.25 21.61 19.85
N THR A 75 23.45 20.34 19.44
CA THR A 75 24.66 19.97 18.68
C THR A 75 24.40 18.80 17.74
N SER A 76 24.86 18.90 16.49
CA SER A 76 24.94 17.78 15.54
C SER A 76 25.92 16.68 15.96
N ASN A 77 26.90 17.02 16.79
CA ASN A 77 27.91 16.09 17.33
C ASN A 77 27.68 15.92 18.85
N PRO A 78 27.00 14.85 19.30
CA PRO A 78 26.79 14.57 20.72
C PRO A 78 28.08 13.98 21.34
N CYS A 79 28.44 14.40 22.56
CA CYS A 79 29.75 14.04 23.14
C CYS A 79 29.90 12.56 23.57
N GLY A 80 28.81 11.79 23.68
CA GLY A 80 28.83 10.39 24.15
C GLY A 80 29.20 10.17 25.62
N GLN A 81 29.77 11.16 26.30
CA GLN A 81 30.33 11.04 27.66
C GLN A 81 29.46 11.69 28.75
N CYS A 82 28.52 12.56 28.38
CA CYS A 82 27.60 13.21 29.32
C CYS A 82 26.61 12.23 29.94
N ASP A 83 26.06 12.55 31.12
CA ASP A 83 25.13 11.64 31.82
C ASP A 83 23.87 11.37 30.99
N SER A 84 23.27 12.39 30.38
CA SER A 84 22.17 12.25 29.43
C SER A 84 22.55 11.38 28.23
N CYS A 85 23.79 11.51 27.73
CA CYS A 85 24.30 10.77 26.58
C CYS A 85 24.37 9.27 26.90
N LYS A 86 24.98 8.92 28.04
CA LYS A 86 25.11 7.56 28.56
C LYS A 86 23.74 6.95 28.88
N ALA A 87 22.87 7.70 29.55
CA ALA A 87 21.53 7.24 29.90
C ALA A 87 20.67 6.91 28.67
N ILE A 88 20.81 7.67 27.56
CA ILE A 88 20.12 7.39 26.30
C ILE A 88 20.68 6.12 25.62
N ASP A 89 22.01 5.92 25.63
CA ASP A 89 22.63 4.68 25.14
C ASP A 89 22.23 3.44 25.95
N GLU A 90 22.04 3.61 27.27
CA GLU A 90 21.62 2.56 28.20
C GLU A 90 20.11 2.32 28.23
N GLY A 91 19.31 3.14 27.53
CA GLY A 91 17.84 3.06 27.53
C GLY A 91 17.19 3.43 28.87
N ARG A 92 17.86 4.25 29.69
CA ARG A 92 17.45 4.65 31.05
C ARG A 92 17.25 6.15 31.24
N PHE A 93 17.15 6.91 30.15
CA PHE A 93 16.95 8.37 30.21
C PHE A 93 15.47 8.72 30.40
N VAL A 94 15.16 9.41 31.51
CA VAL A 94 13.77 9.67 31.95
C VAL A 94 12.94 10.45 30.91
N ASP A 95 13.55 11.42 30.22
CA ASP A 95 12.88 12.26 29.22
C ASP A 95 12.98 11.70 27.80
N LEU A 96 13.35 10.42 27.62
CA LEU A 96 13.20 9.67 26.37
C LEU A 96 12.22 8.52 26.62
N ILE A 97 10.96 8.74 26.27
CA ILE A 97 9.89 7.74 26.42
C ILE A 97 9.85 6.92 25.14
N GLU A 98 10.23 5.65 25.26
CA GLU A 98 10.24 4.68 24.16
C GLU A 98 8.97 3.83 24.20
N VAL A 99 8.20 3.87 23.12
CA VAL A 99 6.95 3.12 22.94
C VAL A 99 7.10 2.27 21.69
N ASP A 100 7.01 0.96 21.86
CA ASP A 100 6.85 0.03 20.74
C ASP A 100 5.35 -0.27 20.58
N ALA A 101 4.78 0.21 19.47
CA ALA A 101 3.35 0.05 19.19
C ALA A 101 2.97 -1.41 18.88
N ALA A 102 3.92 -2.26 18.50
CA ALA A 102 3.66 -3.67 18.22
C ALA A 102 3.54 -4.52 19.50
N SER A 103 4.25 -4.17 20.58
CA SER A 103 4.19 -4.89 21.86
C SER A 103 3.19 -4.31 22.87
N ARG A 104 2.85 -3.01 22.78
CA ARG A 104 1.81 -2.37 23.61
C ARG A 104 0.49 -2.18 22.88
N THR A 105 -0.19 -3.29 22.63
CA THR A 105 -1.51 -3.33 21.96
C THR A 105 -2.70 -2.99 22.87
N LYS A 106 -2.49 -2.88 24.19
CA LYS A 106 -3.51 -2.35 25.12
C LYS A 106 -3.74 -0.86 24.85
N VAL A 107 -4.99 -0.50 24.67
CA VAL A 107 -5.41 0.82 24.17
C VAL A 107 -5.18 1.91 25.22
N GLU A 108 -5.17 1.54 26.49
CA GLU A 108 -4.98 2.41 27.65
C GLU A 108 -3.52 2.89 27.76
N ASP A 109 -2.55 1.98 27.76
CA ASP A 109 -1.12 2.24 28.04
C ASP A 109 -0.50 3.34 27.16
N THR A 110 -0.89 3.40 25.89
CA THR A 110 -0.34 4.40 24.95
C THR A 110 -1.03 5.76 25.08
N ARG A 111 -2.29 5.78 25.51
CA ARG A 111 -3.05 7.02 25.72
C ARG A 111 -2.59 7.73 26.99
N GLU A 112 -2.43 7.01 28.11
CA GLU A 112 -1.94 7.60 29.36
C GLU A 112 -0.56 8.25 29.20
N LEU A 113 0.33 7.65 28.40
CA LEU A 113 1.64 8.22 28.09
C LEU A 113 1.56 9.51 27.25
N LEU A 114 0.54 9.62 26.39
CA LEU A 114 0.29 10.80 25.55
C LEU A 114 -0.44 11.93 26.32
N ASP A 115 -1.34 11.60 27.25
CA ASP A 115 -1.96 12.58 28.14
C ASP A 115 -0.91 13.25 29.06
N ASN A 116 0.15 12.51 29.42
CA ASN A 116 1.32 13.02 30.16
C ASN A 116 2.29 13.90 29.33
N VAL A 117 2.00 14.21 28.06
CA VAL A 117 2.89 15.03 27.20
C VAL A 117 2.96 16.49 27.65
N GLN A 118 1.92 17.02 28.31
CA GLN A 118 1.85 18.43 28.72
C GLN A 118 2.89 18.82 29.80
N TYR A 119 3.41 17.84 30.55
CA TYR A 119 4.37 18.06 31.64
C TYR A 119 5.81 18.24 31.13
N ALA A 120 6.44 19.32 31.57
CA ALA A 120 7.84 19.68 31.30
C ALA A 120 8.85 18.55 31.60
N PRO A 121 10.00 18.50 30.91
CA PRO A 121 11.04 17.50 31.14
C PRO A 121 11.68 17.62 32.53
N THR A 122 12.14 16.49 33.07
CA THR A 122 12.69 16.38 34.44
C THR A 122 14.19 16.67 34.51
N GLN A 123 14.94 16.25 33.48
CA GLN A 123 16.41 16.33 33.42
C GLN A 123 16.93 16.85 32.07
N GLY A 124 16.22 16.56 30.97
CA GLY A 124 16.55 17.01 29.61
C GLY A 124 16.04 18.42 29.28
N ARG A 125 16.39 18.90 28.08
CA ARG A 125 15.79 20.12 27.49
C ARG A 125 14.49 19.82 26.78
N TYR A 126 14.43 18.66 26.13
CA TYR A 126 13.26 18.17 25.41
C TYR A 126 12.81 16.82 25.96
N LYS A 127 11.50 16.68 26.15
CA LYS A 127 10.81 15.41 26.37
C LYS A 127 10.59 14.75 25.02
N VAL A 128 11.32 13.67 24.76
CA VAL A 128 11.35 13.00 23.46
C VAL A 128 10.50 11.74 23.52
N TYR A 129 9.50 11.65 22.65
CA TYR A 129 8.65 10.48 22.49
C TYR A 129 9.10 9.71 21.25
N LEU A 130 9.74 8.56 21.45
CA LEU A 130 10.14 7.64 20.38
C LEU A 130 9.08 6.55 20.24
N ILE A 131 8.28 6.60 19.17
CA ILE A 131 7.25 5.60 18.86
C ILE A 131 7.73 4.74 17.69
N ASP A 132 8.07 3.48 17.95
CA ASP A 132 8.45 2.50 16.93
C ASP A 132 7.23 1.74 16.40
N GLU A 133 7.33 1.34 15.13
CA GLU A 133 6.24 0.80 14.29
C GLU A 133 4.89 1.51 14.49
N VAL A 134 4.90 2.86 14.44
CA VAL A 134 3.76 3.74 14.77
C VAL A 134 2.46 3.38 14.02
N HIS A 135 2.54 2.75 12.84
CA HIS A 135 1.37 2.28 12.08
C HIS A 135 0.53 1.19 12.79
N MET A 136 1.08 0.55 13.83
CA MET A 136 0.40 -0.44 14.66
C MET A 136 -0.43 0.18 15.80
N LEU A 137 -0.37 1.50 16.00
CA LEU A 137 -1.19 2.18 17.01
C LEU A 137 -2.69 2.03 16.74
N SER A 138 -3.48 1.97 17.81
CA SER A 138 -4.94 2.02 17.72
C SER A 138 -5.41 3.37 17.15
N THR A 139 -6.58 3.40 16.50
CA THR A 139 -7.20 4.63 16.00
C THR A 139 -7.46 5.67 17.09
N SER A 140 -7.69 5.23 18.34
CA SER A 140 -7.85 6.14 19.47
C SER A 140 -6.51 6.76 19.93
N SER A 141 -5.43 5.96 19.97
CA SER A 141 -4.06 6.42 20.24
C SER A 141 -3.57 7.40 19.16
N PHE A 142 -3.91 7.14 17.89
CA PHE A 142 -3.68 8.08 16.79
C PHE A 142 -4.42 9.42 16.96
N ASN A 143 -5.68 9.39 17.40
CA ASN A 143 -6.44 10.62 17.62
C ASN A 143 -5.89 11.44 18.81
N ALA A 144 -5.38 10.79 19.85
CA ALA A 144 -4.66 11.47 20.94
C ALA A 144 -3.37 12.12 20.41
N LEU A 145 -2.55 11.38 19.67
CA LEU A 145 -1.33 11.88 19.04
C LEU A 145 -1.60 13.06 18.09
N LEU A 146 -2.68 13.02 17.31
CA LEU A 146 -3.05 14.09 16.38
C LEU A 146 -3.33 15.43 17.08
N LYS A 147 -4.01 15.43 18.22
CA LYS A 147 -4.24 16.67 19.00
C LYS A 147 -2.90 17.29 19.41
N THR A 148 -1.98 16.48 19.92
CA THR A 148 -0.66 16.93 20.38
C THR A 148 0.33 17.22 19.24
N LEU A 149 0.07 16.73 18.02
CA LEU A 149 0.80 17.10 16.80
C LEU A 149 0.25 18.38 16.15
N GLU A 150 -1.00 18.76 16.42
CA GLU A 150 -1.58 20.04 15.98
C GLU A 150 -1.05 21.20 16.84
N GLU A 151 -1.04 21.05 18.16
CA GLU A 151 -0.55 22.06 19.11
C GLU A 151 0.52 21.46 20.05
N PRO A 152 1.74 21.20 19.55
CA PRO A 152 2.81 20.58 20.32
C PRO A 152 3.42 21.56 21.34
N PRO A 153 3.56 21.17 22.63
CA PRO A 153 4.30 21.99 23.60
C PRO A 153 5.74 22.20 23.15
N PRO A 154 6.36 23.38 23.39
CA PRO A 154 7.67 23.73 22.83
C PRO A 154 8.80 22.81 23.34
N HIS A 155 8.63 22.22 24.51
CA HIS A 155 9.57 21.29 25.14
C HIS A 155 9.39 19.82 24.69
N VAL A 156 8.46 19.51 23.79
CA VAL A 156 8.16 18.15 23.33
C VAL A 156 8.69 17.92 21.91
N LYS A 157 9.22 16.72 21.65
CA LYS A 157 9.64 16.28 20.32
C LYS A 157 9.18 14.84 20.06
N PHE A 158 8.45 14.62 18.96
CA PHE A 158 8.01 13.30 18.53
C PHE A 158 8.98 12.71 17.49
N LEU A 159 9.44 11.49 17.72
CA LEU A 159 10.26 10.70 16.80
C LEU A 159 9.48 9.43 16.47
N LEU A 160 8.82 9.42 15.32
CA LEU A 160 8.00 8.31 14.85
C LEU A 160 8.84 7.44 13.91
N ALA A 161 8.72 6.11 14.00
CA ALA A 161 9.34 5.16 13.08
C ALA A 161 8.31 4.16 12.56
N THR A 162 8.35 3.83 11.28
CA THR A 162 7.46 2.84 10.66
C THR A 162 8.13 2.06 9.53
N THR A 163 7.81 0.78 9.40
CA THR A 163 8.02 -0.01 8.18
C THR A 163 7.05 0.36 7.06
N ASP A 164 5.80 0.66 7.40
CA ASP A 164 4.73 0.95 6.46
C ASP A 164 4.23 2.40 6.62
N PRO A 165 4.56 3.31 5.69
CA PRO A 165 4.04 4.68 5.72
C PRO A 165 2.65 4.81 5.10
N GLN A 166 2.16 3.83 4.34
CA GLN A 166 0.86 3.91 3.66
C GLN A 166 -0.31 3.69 4.63
N LYS A 167 -0.08 2.88 5.68
CA LYS A 167 -1.02 2.70 6.80
C LYS A 167 -1.15 3.94 7.70
N LEU A 168 -0.29 4.95 7.57
CA LEU A 168 -0.39 6.17 8.37
C LEU A 168 -1.40 7.16 7.77
N PRO A 169 -2.31 7.74 8.58
CA PRO A 169 -3.20 8.79 8.13
C PRO A 169 -2.42 9.98 7.55
N ALA A 170 -2.88 10.53 6.42
CA ALA A 170 -2.28 11.70 5.78
C ALA A 170 -2.20 12.94 6.71
N THR A 171 -3.04 13.00 7.74
CA THR A 171 -3.00 14.03 8.80
C THR A 171 -1.75 13.95 9.68
N VAL A 172 -1.21 12.75 9.92
CA VAL A 172 0.07 12.56 10.62
C VAL A 172 1.22 12.86 9.65
N LEU A 173 1.16 12.33 8.43
CA LEU A 173 2.19 12.50 7.39
C LEU A 173 2.46 13.97 7.06
N SER A 174 1.41 14.81 7.03
CA SER A 174 1.53 16.25 6.75
C SER A 174 2.09 17.08 7.91
N ARG A 175 2.08 16.55 9.14
CA ARG A 175 2.61 17.19 10.36
C ARG A 175 3.99 16.68 10.76
N CYS A 176 4.57 15.76 10.00
CA CYS A 176 5.88 15.18 10.30
C CYS A 176 6.90 15.51 9.22
N LEU A 177 8.13 15.87 9.61
CA LEU A 177 9.24 15.93 8.68
C LEU A 177 9.69 14.50 8.34
N GLN A 178 9.45 14.08 7.11
CA GLN A 178 9.63 12.69 6.68
C GLN A 178 11.05 12.40 6.19
N PHE A 179 11.60 11.27 6.63
CA PHE A 179 12.91 10.77 6.23
C PHE A 179 12.82 9.30 5.83
N THR A 180 12.96 9.03 4.54
CA THR A 180 13.01 7.67 4.00
C THR A 180 14.44 7.14 4.04
N LEU A 181 14.66 6.12 4.87
CA LEU A 181 15.88 5.34 4.91
C LEU A 181 15.83 4.31 3.77
N LYS A 182 16.92 4.23 3.00
CA LYS A 182 17.04 3.29 1.87
C LYS A 182 17.49 1.91 2.36
N HIS A 183 17.21 0.87 1.59
CA HIS A 183 17.86 -0.43 1.78
C HIS A 183 19.38 -0.26 1.67
N MET A 184 20.12 -0.99 2.49
CA MET A 184 21.58 -1.06 2.35
C MET A 184 21.91 -2.08 1.24
N PRO A 185 22.68 -1.71 0.21
CA PRO A 185 23.10 -2.67 -0.81
C PRO A 185 24.12 -3.66 -0.22
N PRO A 186 24.17 -4.93 -0.68
CA PRO A 186 24.99 -5.97 -0.06
C PRO A 186 26.47 -5.59 0.06
N GLU A 187 27.05 -4.88 -0.92
CA GLU A 187 28.42 -4.36 -0.91
C GLU A 187 28.72 -3.59 0.40
N ARG A 188 27.78 -2.73 0.81
CA ARG A 188 27.92 -1.87 1.99
C ARG A 188 27.72 -2.61 3.30
N VAL A 189 26.97 -3.71 3.28
CA VAL A 189 26.85 -4.62 4.42
C VAL A 189 28.18 -5.37 4.57
N VAL A 190 28.70 -5.95 3.49
CA VAL A 190 29.99 -6.67 3.46
C VAL A 190 31.14 -5.76 3.90
N GLU A 191 31.30 -4.58 3.31
CA GLU A 191 32.31 -3.57 3.72
C GLU A 191 32.32 -3.34 5.24
N HIS A 192 31.14 -3.26 5.86
CA HIS A 192 31.02 -2.99 7.28
C HIS A 192 31.23 -4.24 8.15
N LEU A 193 30.79 -5.43 7.71
CA LEU A 193 31.09 -6.69 8.40
C LEU A 193 32.60 -6.97 8.39
N THR A 194 33.27 -6.75 7.26
CA THR A 194 34.74 -6.83 7.12
C THR A 194 35.45 -5.95 8.16
N TYR A 195 34.99 -4.69 8.33
CA TYR A 195 35.52 -3.77 9.34
C TYR A 195 35.26 -4.27 10.77
N VAL A 196 34.03 -4.67 11.09
CA VAL A 196 33.65 -5.13 12.44
C VAL A 196 34.37 -6.41 12.84
N LEU A 197 34.45 -7.42 11.97
CA LEU A 197 35.16 -8.66 12.28
C LEU A 197 36.68 -8.46 12.38
N GLY A 198 37.24 -7.52 11.61
CA GLY A 198 38.63 -7.09 11.76
C GLY A 198 38.95 -6.48 13.12
N GLU A 199 38.06 -5.62 13.64
CA GLU A 199 38.19 -4.99 14.97
C GLU A 199 37.91 -5.97 16.13
N GLU A 200 37.05 -6.98 15.93
CA GLU A 200 36.83 -8.05 16.92
C GLU A 200 37.92 -9.15 16.89
N GLY A 201 38.76 -9.19 15.84
CA GLY A 201 39.80 -10.21 15.68
C GLY A 201 39.28 -11.59 15.32
N VAL A 202 38.17 -11.66 14.58
CA VAL A 202 37.50 -12.91 14.14
C VAL A 202 37.99 -13.30 12.74
N GLU A 203 38.30 -14.58 12.51
CA GLU A 203 38.62 -15.10 11.18
C GLU A 203 37.35 -15.22 10.31
N TYR A 204 37.40 -14.80 9.05
CA TYR A 204 36.25 -14.85 8.13
C TYR A 204 36.65 -15.15 6.68
N ASP A 205 35.75 -15.82 5.95
CA ASP A 205 35.79 -15.94 4.49
C ASP A 205 34.98 -14.80 3.85
N GLU A 206 35.51 -14.14 2.82
CA GLU A 206 34.79 -13.06 2.13
C GLU A 206 33.45 -13.56 1.52
N SER A 207 33.44 -14.76 0.94
CA SER A 207 32.24 -15.39 0.40
C SER A 207 31.18 -15.74 1.46
N ALA A 208 31.57 -15.86 2.74
CA ALA A 208 30.61 -16.01 3.85
C ALA A 208 29.93 -14.67 4.18
N LEU A 209 30.66 -13.55 4.08
CA LEU A 209 30.10 -12.22 4.29
C LEU A 209 29.07 -11.86 3.20
N TRP A 210 29.31 -12.26 1.95
CA TRP A 210 28.34 -12.09 0.86
C TRP A 210 27.02 -12.86 1.12
N LEU A 211 27.09 -14.11 1.60
CA LEU A 211 25.89 -14.86 2.03
C LEU A 211 25.14 -14.16 3.16
N LEU A 212 25.84 -13.69 4.20
CA LEU A 212 25.26 -12.95 5.32
C LEU A 212 24.64 -11.62 4.86
N GLY A 213 25.29 -10.90 3.95
CA GLY A 213 24.81 -9.64 3.37
C GLY A 213 23.54 -9.82 2.54
N LYS A 214 23.46 -10.89 1.74
CA LYS A 214 22.26 -11.28 0.97
C LYS A 214 21.12 -11.69 1.91
N ALA A 215 21.38 -12.59 2.86
CA ALA A 215 20.39 -13.08 3.83
C ALA A 215 19.84 -11.99 4.78
N ALA A 216 20.54 -10.86 4.89
CA ALA A 216 20.09 -9.71 5.66
C ALA A 216 19.11 -8.78 4.92
N GLU A 217 18.88 -8.94 3.61
CA GLU A 217 17.94 -8.14 2.80
C GLU A 217 18.12 -6.60 2.91
N GLY A 218 19.35 -6.17 3.19
CA GLY A 218 19.70 -4.76 3.42
C GLY A 218 19.45 -4.22 4.84
N SER A 219 19.13 -5.10 5.79
CA SER A 219 19.02 -4.80 7.23
C SER A 219 20.36 -5.02 7.95
N MET A 220 21.02 -3.92 8.34
CA MET A 220 22.28 -4.02 9.12
C MET A 220 22.09 -4.72 10.48
N ARG A 221 20.91 -4.58 11.10
CA ARG A 221 20.61 -5.26 12.37
C ARG A 221 20.61 -6.77 12.21
N ASP A 222 20.00 -7.25 11.12
CA ASP A 222 19.85 -8.68 10.89
C ASP A 222 21.17 -9.27 10.35
N ALA A 223 21.92 -8.53 9.51
CA ALA A 223 23.31 -8.87 9.14
C ALA A 223 24.21 -9.11 10.35
N MET A 224 24.22 -8.19 11.33
CA MET A 224 24.99 -8.36 12.57
C MET A 224 24.50 -9.54 13.40
N SER A 225 23.18 -9.76 13.46
CA SER A 225 22.59 -10.85 14.25
C SER A 225 22.84 -12.23 13.63
N LEU A 226 22.89 -12.32 12.31
CA LEU A 226 23.30 -13.52 11.57
C LEU A 226 24.82 -13.75 11.69
N THR A 227 25.61 -12.68 11.73
CA THR A 227 27.07 -12.77 11.94
C THR A 227 27.40 -13.29 13.34
N ASP A 228 26.73 -12.82 14.40
CA ASP A 228 26.84 -13.40 15.76
C ASP A 228 26.48 -14.89 15.79
N GLN A 229 25.43 -15.30 15.06
CA GLN A 229 25.04 -16.71 14.95
C GLN A 229 26.11 -17.53 14.21
N ALA A 230 26.67 -17.00 13.12
CA ALA A 230 27.73 -17.64 12.37
C ALA A 230 29.00 -17.83 13.20
N ILE A 231 29.40 -16.83 14.01
CA ILE A 231 30.52 -16.94 14.95
C ILE A 231 30.27 -18.04 15.99
N ALA A 232 29.05 -18.11 16.53
CA ALA A 232 28.67 -19.12 17.51
C ALA A 232 28.64 -20.55 16.90
N PHE A 233 28.20 -20.69 15.66
CA PHE A 233 28.12 -21.96 14.94
C PHE A 233 29.51 -22.44 14.47
N GLY A 234 30.28 -21.57 13.81
CA GLY A 234 31.65 -21.82 13.31
C GLY A 234 32.75 -21.75 14.38
N GLN A 235 32.40 -21.92 15.65
CA GLN A 235 33.32 -22.00 16.80
C GLN A 235 34.33 -20.84 16.93
N GLY A 236 33.91 -19.63 16.56
CA GLY A 236 34.76 -18.42 16.59
C GLY A 236 35.33 -17.98 15.24
N ALA A 237 34.98 -18.66 14.14
CA ALA A 237 35.29 -18.24 12.77
C ALA A 237 34.00 -18.18 11.90
N VAL A 238 33.99 -17.31 10.89
CA VAL A 238 32.87 -17.13 9.95
C VAL A 238 33.25 -17.72 8.59
N ARG A 239 33.06 -19.03 8.44
CA ARG A 239 33.40 -19.77 7.22
C ARG A 239 32.20 -19.95 6.29
N HIS A 240 32.46 -20.07 5.00
CA HIS A 240 31.40 -20.16 3.98
C HIS A 240 30.50 -21.39 4.18
N ALA A 241 31.08 -22.57 4.40
CA ALA A 241 30.32 -23.80 4.62
C ALA A 241 29.46 -23.76 5.91
N ASP A 242 30.01 -23.19 6.98
CA ASP A 242 29.32 -23.05 8.27
C ASP A 242 28.14 -22.07 8.17
N VAL A 243 28.32 -20.95 7.45
CA VAL A 243 27.25 -19.98 7.17
C VAL A 243 26.17 -20.56 6.25
N ALA A 244 26.55 -21.28 5.19
CA ALA A 244 25.60 -21.90 4.27
C ALA A 244 24.72 -22.94 4.97
N ALA A 245 25.33 -23.80 5.79
CA ALA A 245 24.63 -24.78 6.62
C ALA A 245 23.71 -24.11 7.66
N MET A 246 24.15 -23.01 8.30
CA MET A 246 23.35 -22.24 9.25
C MET A 246 22.12 -21.59 8.60
N LEU A 247 22.27 -21.02 7.40
CA LEU A 247 21.18 -20.37 6.68
C LEU A 247 20.24 -21.35 5.96
N GLY A 248 20.60 -22.64 5.91
CA GLY A 248 19.87 -23.64 5.12
C GLY A 248 19.92 -23.36 3.61
N THR A 249 20.85 -22.52 3.15
CA THR A 249 21.04 -22.23 1.73
C THR A 249 21.68 -23.42 1.04
N LEU A 250 21.16 -23.77 -0.13
CA LEU A 250 21.75 -24.73 -1.06
C LEU A 250 23.24 -24.43 -1.26
N ASP A 251 24.08 -25.45 -1.39
CA ASP A 251 25.46 -25.22 -1.80
C ASP A 251 25.44 -24.70 -3.25
N HIS A 252 25.64 -23.39 -3.38
CA HIS A 252 25.65 -22.62 -4.62
C HIS A 252 26.59 -23.22 -5.68
N ARG A 253 27.58 -24.02 -5.26
CA ARG A 253 28.50 -24.76 -6.12
C ARG A 253 27.78 -25.78 -7.00
N HIS A 254 26.78 -26.50 -6.49
CA HIS A 254 25.98 -27.43 -7.30
C HIS A 254 25.11 -26.69 -8.32
N VAL A 255 24.52 -25.54 -7.95
CA VAL A 255 23.71 -24.75 -8.89
C VAL A 255 24.59 -24.18 -10.01
N LEU A 256 25.80 -23.71 -9.69
CA LEU A 256 26.80 -23.31 -10.69
C LEU A 256 27.26 -24.50 -11.55
N ALA A 257 27.45 -25.69 -10.97
CA ALA A 257 27.83 -26.88 -11.73
C ALA A 257 26.73 -27.36 -12.69
N LEU A 258 25.44 -27.24 -12.31
CA LEU A 258 24.31 -27.43 -13.22
C LEU A 258 24.34 -26.43 -14.39
N VAL A 259 24.62 -25.14 -14.12
CA VAL A 259 24.75 -24.12 -15.16
C VAL A 259 25.95 -24.39 -16.08
N GLU A 260 27.08 -24.88 -15.55
CA GLU A 260 28.22 -25.32 -16.36
C GLU A 260 27.86 -26.53 -17.25
N ALA A 261 27.17 -27.53 -16.70
CA ALA A 261 26.73 -28.69 -17.46
C ALA A 261 25.72 -28.32 -18.56
N LEU A 262 24.83 -27.33 -18.30
CA LEU A 262 23.94 -26.74 -19.31
C LEU A 262 24.71 -26.00 -20.42
N ALA A 263 25.83 -25.34 -20.09
CA ALA A 263 26.71 -24.68 -21.07
C ALA A 263 27.48 -25.71 -21.93
N GLU A 264 27.91 -26.82 -21.34
CA GLU A 264 28.66 -27.90 -21.98
C GLU A 264 27.78 -28.88 -22.76
N VAL A 265 26.46 -28.86 -22.53
CA VAL A 265 25.49 -29.84 -23.05
C VAL A 265 25.78 -31.24 -22.51
N ASP A 266 26.33 -31.34 -21.29
CA ASP A 266 26.66 -32.61 -20.65
C ASP A 266 25.49 -33.11 -19.80
N VAL A 267 24.67 -33.96 -20.41
CA VAL A 267 23.53 -34.63 -19.76
C VAL A 267 23.98 -35.57 -18.63
N GLN A 268 25.16 -36.18 -18.74
CA GLN A 268 25.64 -37.12 -17.72
C GLN A 268 26.10 -36.39 -16.46
N ARG A 269 26.88 -35.31 -16.63
CA ARG A 269 27.27 -34.41 -15.54
C ARG A 269 26.03 -33.78 -14.90
N LEU A 270 25.09 -33.29 -15.69
CA LEU A 270 23.88 -32.65 -15.18
C LEU A 270 23.02 -33.60 -14.31
N LEU A 271 22.81 -34.85 -14.73
CA LEU A 271 22.06 -35.82 -13.92
C LEU A 271 22.85 -36.30 -12.68
N ALA A 272 24.18 -36.31 -12.73
CA ALA A 272 25.02 -36.60 -11.58
C ALA A 272 24.90 -35.50 -10.50
N GLU A 273 24.98 -34.23 -10.88
CA GLU A 273 24.80 -33.09 -9.96
C GLU A 273 23.40 -33.09 -9.31
N VAL A 274 22.33 -33.43 -10.06
CA VAL A 274 20.98 -33.60 -9.47
C VAL A 274 20.92 -34.78 -8.50
N ALA A 275 21.67 -35.86 -8.75
CA ALA A 275 21.75 -36.99 -7.84
C ALA A 275 22.50 -36.64 -6.54
N GLU A 276 23.64 -35.94 -6.63
CA GLU A 276 24.40 -35.46 -5.45
C GLU A 276 23.59 -34.45 -4.63
N LEU A 277 22.91 -33.50 -5.29
CA LEU A 277 21.93 -32.63 -4.65
C LEU A 277 20.87 -33.43 -3.91
N SER A 278 20.30 -34.47 -4.54
CA SER A 278 19.25 -35.30 -3.93
C SER A 278 19.68 -36.02 -2.65
N GLU A 279 20.98 -36.24 -2.40
CA GLU A 279 21.47 -36.83 -1.13
C GLU A 279 21.37 -35.85 0.05
N GLN A 280 21.33 -34.54 -0.22
CA GLN A 280 21.28 -33.46 0.78
C GLN A 280 19.83 -33.08 1.18
N GLY A 281 18.82 -33.63 0.49
CA GLY A 281 17.40 -33.31 0.71
C GLY A 281 16.97 -31.86 0.42
N PRO A 282 17.41 -31.21 -0.67
CA PRO A 282 17.15 -29.81 -0.98
C PRO A 282 15.69 -29.54 -1.36
N ASP A 283 15.28 -28.28 -1.24
CA ASP A 283 14.13 -27.76 -1.97
C ASP A 283 14.50 -27.62 -3.46
N PHE A 284 14.13 -28.63 -4.26
CA PHE A 284 14.34 -28.64 -5.71
C PHE A 284 13.66 -27.47 -6.44
N ALA A 285 12.63 -26.86 -5.84
CA ALA A 285 11.96 -25.71 -6.41
C ALA A 285 12.82 -24.44 -6.19
N ALA A 286 13.42 -24.29 -5.01
CA ALA A 286 14.42 -23.26 -4.75
C ALA A 286 15.70 -23.42 -5.61
N VAL A 287 16.13 -24.66 -5.91
CA VAL A 287 17.24 -24.93 -6.87
C VAL A 287 16.90 -24.34 -8.25
N LEU A 288 15.66 -24.53 -8.72
CA LEU A 288 15.23 -24.02 -10.02
C LEU A 288 15.05 -22.49 -10.03
N ASP A 289 14.60 -21.91 -8.92
CA ASP A 289 14.53 -20.45 -8.73
C ASP A 289 15.94 -19.82 -8.78
N GLU A 290 16.93 -20.42 -8.11
CA GLU A 290 18.31 -19.94 -8.11
C GLU A 290 18.99 -20.10 -9.49
N LEU A 291 18.77 -21.24 -10.16
CA LEU A 291 19.24 -21.45 -11.53
C LEU A 291 18.63 -20.44 -12.51
N SER A 292 17.35 -20.13 -12.37
CA SER A 292 16.66 -19.10 -13.17
C SER A 292 17.20 -17.70 -12.89
N ALA A 293 17.52 -17.39 -11.63
CA ALA A 293 18.17 -16.13 -11.25
C ALA A 293 19.59 -16.00 -11.86
N ILE A 294 20.37 -17.09 -11.90
CA ILE A 294 21.67 -17.09 -12.59
C ILE A 294 21.50 -16.87 -14.09
N LEU A 295 20.56 -17.56 -14.76
CA LEU A 295 20.27 -17.34 -16.18
C LEU A 295 19.89 -15.88 -16.49
N HIS A 296 19.08 -15.24 -15.64
CA HIS A 296 18.79 -13.80 -15.76
C HIS A 296 20.06 -12.95 -15.66
N ARG A 297 20.95 -13.22 -14.68
CA ARG A 297 22.22 -12.49 -14.52
C ARG A 297 23.16 -12.69 -15.71
N LEU A 298 23.18 -13.87 -16.32
CA LEU A 298 23.90 -14.16 -17.56
C LEU A 298 23.34 -13.36 -18.75
N ALA A 299 22.01 -13.22 -18.88
CA ALA A 299 21.38 -12.40 -19.91
C ALA A 299 21.75 -10.92 -19.77
N VAL A 300 21.72 -10.39 -18.54
CA VAL A 300 22.16 -9.01 -18.25
C VAL A 300 23.63 -8.83 -18.59
N ALA A 301 24.50 -9.80 -18.22
CA ALA A 301 25.93 -9.76 -18.52
C ALA A 301 26.25 -9.71 -20.03
N GLN A 302 25.46 -10.39 -20.87
CA GLN A 302 25.65 -10.33 -22.32
C GLN A 302 25.28 -8.97 -22.93
N MET A 303 24.25 -8.30 -22.41
CA MET A 303 23.75 -7.03 -22.96
C MET A 303 24.48 -5.81 -22.38
N VAL A 304 24.74 -5.83 -21.07
CA VAL A 304 25.37 -4.73 -20.32
C VAL A 304 26.34 -5.32 -19.26
N PRO A 305 27.60 -5.65 -19.64
CA PRO A 305 28.59 -6.23 -18.73
C PRO A 305 28.90 -5.39 -17.48
N ASP A 306 28.61 -4.09 -17.53
CA ASP A 306 28.80 -3.14 -16.43
C ASP A 306 27.62 -3.07 -15.45
N ALA A 307 26.45 -3.57 -15.83
CA ALA A 307 25.24 -3.59 -15.00
C ALA A 307 24.99 -4.95 -14.33
N VAL A 308 25.96 -5.87 -14.38
CA VAL A 308 25.89 -7.16 -13.69
C VAL A 308 25.87 -6.93 -12.18
N ASP A 309 24.74 -7.26 -11.57
CA ASP A 309 24.56 -7.31 -10.12
C ASP A 309 25.63 -8.21 -9.47
N ASN A 310 26.37 -7.67 -8.50
CA ASN A 310 27.42 -8.36 -7.76
C ASN A 310 26.96 -8.84 -6.37
N SER A 311 25.66 -8.91 -6.10
CA SER A 311 25.09 -9.31 -4.78
C SER A 311 25.56 -10.68 -4.24
N HIS A 312 26.26 -11.50 -5.03
CA HIS A 312 26.84 -12.79 -4.62
C HIS A 312 28.38 -12.83 -4.67
N GLY A 313 29.06 -11.73 -5.01
CA GLY A 313 30.54 -11.65 -5.11
C GLY A 313 31.18 -12.38 -6.31
N ASP A 314 30.38 -12.84 -7.26
CA ASP A 314 30.72 -13.76 -8.35
C ASP A 314 30.68 -13.12 -9.75
N ARG A 315 30.68 -11.78 -9.86
CA ARG A 315 30.54 -11.06 -11.14
C ARG A 315 31.50 -11.53 -12.23
N GLU A 316 32.76 -11.80 -11.89
CA GLU A 316 33.75 -12.29 -12.87
C GLU A 316 33.39 -13.68 -13.42
N LEU A 317 32.88 -14.58 -12.56
CA LEU A 317 32.43 -15.92 -12.95
C LEU A 317 31.21 -15.83 -13.87
N ILE A 318 30.23 -14.99 -13.52
CA ILE A 318 29.04 -14.75 -14.34
C ILE A 318 29.42 -14.16 -15.71
N GLN A 319 30.36 -13.21 -15.77
CA GLN A 319 30.85 -12.67 -17.05
C GLN A 319 31.57 -13.74 -17.90
N GLN A 320 32.33 -14.64 -17.28
CA GLN A 320 32.97 -15.76 -17.98
C GLN A 320 31.93 -16.77 -18.49
N LEU A 321 30.98 -17.19 -17.65
CA LEU A 321 29.88 -18.09 -18.03
C LEU A 321 29.00 -17.50 -19.14
N ALA A 322 28.71 -16.20 -19.09
CA ALA A 322 27.89 -15.52 -20.10
C ALA A 322 28.50 -15.60 -21.51
N SER A 323 29.83 -15.74 -21.64
CA SER A 323 30.50 -15.95 -22.93
C SER A 323 30.31 -17.34 -23.54
N ARG A 324 29.85 -18.32 -22.75
CA ARG A 324 29.70 -19.74 -23.15
C ARG A 324 28.33 -20.08 -23.75
N PHE A 325 27.32 -19.27 -23.46
CA PHE A 325 25.96 -19.42 -23.99
C PHE A 325 25.70 -18.46 -25.16
N THR A 326 24.74 -18.77 -26.03
CA THR A 326 24.14 -17.75 -26.91
C THR A 326 23.01 -17.02 -26.18
N ALA A 327 22.65 -15.81 -26.63
CA ALA A 327 21.51 -15.06 -26.07
C ALA A 327 20.18 -15.82 -26.22
N GLU A 328 20.03 -16.55 -27.33
CA GLU A 328 18.88 -17.42 -27.61
C GLU A 328 18.80 -18.59 -26.62
N ASP A 329 19.93 -19.25 -26.33
CA ASP A 329 20.00 -20.32 -25.33
C ASP A 329 19.59 -19.81 -23.94
N ILE A 330 20.10 -18.67 -23.49
CA ILE A 330 19.79 -18.13 -22.15
C ILE A 330 18.29 -17.80 -22.04
N GLN A 331 17.71 -17.13 -23.04
CA GLN A 331 16.29 -16.76 -23.01
C GLN A 331 15.39 -18.01 -23.03
N LEU A 332 15.72 -19.00 -23.86
CA LEU A 332 15.00 -20.27 -23.90
C LEU A 332 15.11 -21.04 -22.58
N TYR A 333 16.31 -21.16 -22.01
CA TYR A 333 16.53 -21.89 -20.76
C TYR A 333 15.82 -21.17 -19.61
N TYR A 334 15.85 -19.84 -19.57
CA TYR A 334 15.13 -19.05 -18.57
C TYR A 334 13.61 -19.27 -18.69
N GLN A 335 13.05 -19.23 -19.90
CA GLN A 335 11.62 -19.51 -20.14
C GLN A 335 11.24 -20.93 -19.69
N ILE A 336 12.04 -21.94 -20.03
CA ILE A 336 11.82 -23.34 -19.61
C ILE A 336 11.93 -23.47 -18.09
N GLY A 337 12.82 -22.72 -17.44
CA GLY A 337 12.97 -22.69 -15.98
C GLY A 337 11.72 -22.14 -15.29
N ILE A 338 11.25 -20.95 -15.70
CA ILE A 338 10.03 -20.34 -15.15
C ILE A 338 8.79 -21.21 -15.40
N GLN A 339 8.66 -21.81 -16.58
CA GLN A 339 7.54 -22.72 -16.86
C GLN A 339 7.65 -24.02 -16.04
N GLY A 340 8.83 -24.62 -15.95
CA GLY A 340 9.09 -25.81 -15.14
C GLY A 340 8.80 -25.58 -13.65
N ARG A 341 9.04 -24.37 -13.15
CA ARG A 341 8.72 -23.96 -11.77
C ARG A 341 7.22 -23.95 -11.48
N GLY A 342 6.39 -23.63 -12.48
CA GLY A 342 4.94 -23.80 -12.41
C GLY A 342 4.52 -25.27 -12.51
N ASP A 343 5.06 -25.99 -13.50
CA ASP A 343 4.79 -27.43 -13.73
C ASP A 343 5.09 -28.29 -12.48
N MET A 344 6.08 -27.90 -11.65
CA MET A 344 6.46 -28.61 -10.42
C MET A 344 5.30 -28.87 -9.44
N VAL A 345 4.30 -27.99 -9.37
CA VAL A 345 3.13 -28.17 -8.48
C VAL A 345 2.26 -29.37 -8.91
N HIS A 346 2.32 -29.74 -10.18
CA HIS A 346 1.55 -30.84 -10.77
C HIS A 346 2.39 -32.11 -11.00
N ALA A 347 3.67 -32.09 -10.64
CA ALA A 347 4.57 -33.21 -10.83
C ALA A 347 4.36 -34.31 -9.75
N PRO A 348 4.50 -35.60 -10.09
CA PRO A 348 4.36 -36.69 -9.13
C PRO A 348 5.55 -36.78 -8.15
N ASP A 349 6.69 -36.18 -8.51
CA ASP A 349 7.91 -36.09 -7.71
C ASP A 349 8.69 -34.84 -8.13
N LEU A 350 9.16 -34.05 -7.16
CA LEU A 350 9.82 -32.76 -7.40
C LEU A 350 11.22 -32.95 -8.01
N ARG A 351 11.92 -34.02 -7.67
CA ARG A 351 13.21 -34.35 -8.28
C ARG A 351 13.02 -34.67 -9.77
N SER A 352 12.08 -35.55 -10.09
CA SER A 352 11.71 -35.90 -11.47
C SER A 352 11.26 -34.67 -12.27
N ALA A 353 10.59 -33.70 -11.63
CA ALA A 353 10.22 -32.42 -12.24
C ALA A 353 11.45 -31.57 -12.63
N LEU A 354 12.44 -31.48 -11.73
CA LEU A 354 13.70 -30.78 -12.00
C LEU A 354 14.50 -31.49 -13.11
N GLU A 355 14.68 -32.81 -13.03
CA GLU A 355 15.35 -33.61 -14.06
C GLU A 355 14.69 -33.40 -15.44
N MET A 356 13.36 -33.50 -15.52
CA MET A 356 12.63 -33.26 -16.78
C MET A 356 12.74 -31.81 -17.28
N THR A 357 12.76 -30.82 -16.39
CA THR A 357 12.91 -29.40 -16.76
C THR A 357 14.29 -29.14 -17.35
N LEU A 358 15.36 -29.64 -16.72
CA LEU A 358 16.73 -29.50 -17.22
C LEU A 358 16.96 -30.29 -18.53
N LEU A 359 16.38 -31.49 -18.66
CA LEU A 359 16.40 -32.25 -19.91
C LEU A 359 15.66 -31.51 -21.04
N ARG A 360 14.54 -30.82 -20.75
CA ARG A 360 13.85 -29.95 -21.73
C ARG A 360 14.76 -28.80 -22.19
N MET A 361 15.50 -28.14 -21.30
CA MET A 361 16.45 -27.08 -21.67
C MET A 361 17.44 -27.59 -22.72
N LEU A 362 18.10 -28.73 -22.47
CA LEU A 362 19.05 -29.32 -23.40
C LEU A 362 18.41 -29.84 -24.70
N ALA A 363 17.19 -30.37 -24.64
CA ALA A 363 16.50 -30.96 -25.79
C ALA A 363 15.91 -29.93 -26.78
N PHE A 364 15.43 -28.78 -26.28
CA PHE A 364 14.82 -27.74 -27.12
C PHE A 364 15.80 -26.70 -27.67
N ARG A 365 17.10 -26.85 -27.38
CA ARG A 365 18.15 -25.94 -27.85
C ARG A 365 18.10 -25.76 -29.38
N PRO A 366 18.07 -24.52 -29.92
CA PRO A 366 17.92 -24.28 -31.35
C PRO A 366 19.15 -24.78 -32.14
N GLN A 367 19.01 -25.91 -32.84
CA GLN A 367 20.07 -26.42 -33.71
C GLN A 367 20.01 -25.77 -35.09
N GLY A 368 21.08 -25.04 -35.45
CA GLY A 368 21.38 -24.74 -36.86
C GLY A 368 20.88 -23.40 -37.40
N VAL A 369 20.83 -22.34 -36.59
CA VAL A 369 20.83 -20.98 -37.16
C VAL A 369 22.21 -20.75 -37.80
N PRO A 370 22.33 -20.57 -39.14
CA PRO A 370 23.60 -20.14 -39.72
C PRO A 370 23.92 -18.78 -39.14
N LYS A 371 25.11 -18.62 -38.52
CA LYS A 371 25.56 -17.39 -37.83
C LYS A 371 24.93 -16.16 -38.50
N PRO A 372 23.92 -15.50 -37.89
CA PRO A 372 23.43 -14.28 -38.46
C PRO A 372 24.63 -13.33 -38.58
N PRO A 373 24.70 -12.49 -39.62
CA PRO A 373 25.67 -11.40 -39.60
C PRO A 373 25.50 -10.68 -38.26
N ARG A 374 26.59 -10.17 -37.68
CA ARG A 374 26.51 -9.33 -36.48
C ARG A 374 25.80 -8.02 -36.84
N THR A 375 24.47 -8.06 -36.98
CA THR A 375 23.59 -6.90 -36.95
C THR A 375 23.69 -6.33 -35.54
N PRO A 376 24.27 -5.13 -35.36
CA PRO A 376 24.26 -4.49 -34.06
C PRO A 376 22.81 -4.29 -33.65
N LEU A 377 22.47 -4.62 -32.39
CA LEU A 377 21.15 -4.30 -31.85
C LEU A 377 20.97 -2.77 -31.92
N PRO A 378 19.79 -2.27 -32.33
CA PRO A 378 19.61 -0.88 -32.75
C PRO A 378 19.44 0.08 -31.57
N LEU A 379 20.45 0.17 -30.69
CA LEU A 379 20.47 1.09 -29.53
C LEU A 379 21.89 1.56 -29.11
N ARG A 380 22.85 1.59 -30.04
CA ARG A 380 24.15 2.26 -29.84
C ARG A 380 24.45 3.30 -30.95
N PRO A 381 24.57 4.59 -30.62
CA PRO A 381 25.35 5.52 -31.42
C PRO A 381 26.83 5.37 -31.05
N GLU A 382 27.56 4.51 -31.74
CA GLU A 382 29.03 4.48 -31.66
C GLU A 382 29.65 5.52 -32.61
N PRO A 383 30.76 6.18 -32.23
CA PRO A 383 31.43 7.17 -33.07
C PRO A 383 32.18 6.50 -34.22
N ALA A 384 32.22 7.16 -35.38
CA ALA A 384 32.87 6.64 -36.58
C ALA A 384 34.38 6.45 -36.38
N ALA A 385 34.89 5.26 -36.74
CA ALA A 385 36.31 4.98 -36.92
C ALA A 385 36.60 4.79 -38.42
N GLU A 386 37.71 5.36 -38.89
CA GLU A 386 38.06 5.47 -40.30
C GLU A 386 38.57 4.14 -40.90
N GLU A 387 38.18 3.85 -42.14
CA GLU A 387 38.71 2.71 -42.90
C GLU A 387 40.12 2.98 -43.45
N VAL A 388 41.06 2.05 -43.26
CA VAL A 388 42.26 1.94 -44.10
C VAL A 388 42.68 0.48 -44.30
N GLY A 389 42.89 0.06 -45.56
CA GLY A 389 44.06 -0.78 -45.87
C GLY A 389 43.89 -2.29 -46.14
N ASN A 390 43.03 -2.65 -47.09
CA ASN A 390 43.03 -3.92 -47.85
C ASN A 390 44.43 -4.56 -48.14
N THR A 391 44.58 -5.90 -48.05
CA THR A 391 45.38 -6.72 -49.02
C THR A 391 45.25 -8.26 -48.89
N ALA A 392 44.85 -8.90 -50.00
CA ALA A 392 45.32 -10.17 -50.62
C ALA A 392 45.52 -11.51 -49.84
N GLN A 393 44.82 -12.55 -50.33
CA GLN A 393 45.08 -14.01 -50.24
C GLN A 393 46.14 -14.46 -51.31
N PRO A 394 46.77 -15.68 -51.28
CA PRO A 394 46.12 -17.02 -51.24
C PRO A 394 46.86 -18.21 -50.53
N ALA A 395 46.26 -19.41 -50.59
CA ALA A 395 46.64 -20.67 -49.90
C ALA A 395 47.85 -21.45 -50.49
N PRO A 396 48.38 -22.50 -49.80
CA PRO A 396 48.08 -23.89 -50.24
C PRO A 396 48.17 -25.06 -49.19
N VAL A 397 47.36 -26.14 -49.42
CA VAL A 397 47.67 -27.61 -49.49
C VAL A 397 48.72 -28.23 -48.51
N SER A 398 48.47 -29.24 -47.65
CA SER A 398 48.32 -30.72 -47.85
C SER A 398 48.23 -31.40 -46.44
N GLU A 399 47.54 -32.50 -46.09
CA GLU A 399 47.43 -33.91 -46.58
C GLU A 399 48.37 -34.93 -45.88
N GLN A 400 47.80 -35.90 -45.11
CA GLN A 400 48.28 -37.28 -44.75
C GLN A 400 47.52 -37.84 -43.50
N VAL A 401 47.47 -39.15 -43.21
CA VAL A 401 46.72 -40.29 -43.82
C VAL A 401 46.93 -41.55 -42.93
N ALA A 402 45.82 -42.24 -42.57
CA ALA A 402 45.65 -43.69 -42.27
C ALA A 402 46.14 -44.41 -40.95
N SER A 403 45.13 -44.83 -40.14
CA SER A 403 44.82 -46.23 -39.69
C SER A 403 45.69 -47.03 -38.68
N LYS A 404 45.05 -47.57 -37.60
CA LYS A 404 44.79 -49.03 -37.32
C LYS A 404 44.34 -49.40 -35.88
N LYS A 405 43.52 -50.46 -35.75
CA LYS A 405 43.24 -51.36 -34.57
C LYS A 405 44.31 -52.51 -34.54
N PRO A 406 44.43 -53.47 -33.55
CA PRO A 406 43.60 -53.81 -32.37
C PRO A 406 44.34 -54.25 -31.05
N GLU A 407 43.55 -54.78 -30.09
CA GLU A 407 43.78 -55.66 -28.88
C GLU A 407 45.07 -56.51 -28.71
N PRO A 408 45.43 -57.09 -27.52
CA PRO A 408 44.54 -57.73 -26.51
C PRO A 408 44.91 -57.66 -24.99
N ALA A 409 44.12 -58.37 -24.15
CA ALA A 409 44.35 -58.74 -22.72
C ALA A 409 45.25 -60.02 -22.58
N PRO A 410 45.39 -60.79 -21.45
CA PRO A 410 44.79 -60.74 -20.08
C PRO A 410 45.76 -61.11 -18.89
N VAL A 411 45.24 -61.34 -17.66
CA VAL A 411 45.48 -62.54 -16.77
C VAL A 411 45.15 -62.30 -15.26
N VAL A 412 44.06 -62.93 -14.80
CA VAL A 412 43.83 -63.77 -13.58
C VAL A 412 44.47 -63.42 -12.21
N THR A 413 43.66 -63.18 -11.17
CA THR A 413 43.41 -64.02 -9.93
C THR A 413 42.38 -63.31 -9.01
N GLN A 414 41.57 -63.91 -8.10
CA GLN A 414 41.11 -65.30 -7.83
C GLN A 414 39.71 -65.25 -7.10
N ALA A 415 39.27 -66.26 -6.31
CA ALA A 415 37.95 -66.27 -5.62
C ALA A 415 37.94 -66.98 -4.23
N SER A 416 37.00 -66.61 -3.34
CA SER A 416 36.29 -67.53 -2.39
C SER A 416 35.16 -66.86 -1.58
N SER A 417 34.06 -67.60 -1.35
CA SER A 417 32.97 -67.27 -0.38
C SER A 417 33.38 -67.59 1.08
N PRO A 418 32.58 -67.22 2.10
CA PRO A 418 31.48 -68.11 2.53
C PRO A 418 30.20 -67.43 3.06
N ALA A 419 29.17 -68.24 3.22
CA ALA A 419 27.97 -68.05 4.05
C ALA A 419 27.66 -69.39 4.76
N PRO A 420 26.68 -69.52 5.67
CA PRO A 420 25.96 -68.53 6.48
C PRO A 420 26.01 -68.84 8.01
N ALA A 421 25.53 -67.93 8.86
CA ALA A 421 25.08 -68.25 10.22
C ALA A 421 23.95 -67.28 10.65
N ALA A 422 22.94 -67.81 11.35
CA ALA A 422 21.74 -67.06 11.77
C ALA A 422 21.94 -66.27 13.08
N VAL A 423 21.00 -65.35 13.39
CA VAL A 423 20.41 -65.16 14.74
C VAL A 423 19.25 -64.13 14.73
N GLN A 424 18.04 -64.65 15.04
CA GLN A 424 16.95 -64.12 15.88
C GLN A 424 16.19 -62.80 15.59
N GLU A 425 14.91 -62.83 15.97
CA GLU A 425 13.88 -61.78 15.84
C GLU A 425 13.72 -60.92 17.12
N ALA A 426 13.02 -59.79 16.94
CA ALA A 426 12.26 -59.01 17.94
C ALA A 426 13.06 -58.13 18.96
N PRO A 427 12.44 -57.08 19.55
CA PRO A 427 11.04 -56.64 19.43
C PRO A 427 10.81 -55.20 18.94
N THR A 428 9.55 -54.92 18.59
CA THR A 428 8.99 -53.60 18.25
C THR A 428 8.80 -52.72 19.50
N PRO A 429 9.04 -51.39 19.43
CA PRO A 429 8.63 -50.47 20.49
C PRO A 429 7.14 -50.03 20.35
N GLU A 430 6.47 -49.87 21.48
CA GLU A 430 5.08 -49.39 21.61
C GLU A 430 4.93 -47.87 21.44
N PRO A 431 3.72 -47.36 21.12
CA PRO A 431 3.47 -45.91 20.97
C PRO A 431 3.41 -45.17 22.32
N PRO A 432 3.69 -43.85 22.35
CA PRO A 432 3.71 -43.06 23.58
C PRO A 432 2.31 -42.76 24.14
N SER A 433 2.22 -42.72 25.46
CA SER A 433 1.01 -42.48 26.26
C SER A 433 0.62 -41.01 26.41
N GLU A 434 -0.68 -40.75 26.51
CA GLU A 434 -1.29 -39.43 26.77
C GLU A 434 -0.93 -38.84 28.16
N PRO A 435 -0.87 -37.49 28.31
CA PRO A 435 -0.84 -36.83 29.60
C PRO A 435 -2.25 -36.67 30.20
N ASN A 436 -2.50 -37.44 31.25
CA ASN A 436 -3.64 -37.41 32.18
C ASN A 436 -4.06 -36.00 32.67
N GLU A 437 -5.30 -35.58 32.40
CA GLU A 437 -5.94 -34.43 33.07
C GLU A 437 -6.34 -34.78 34.52
N GLN A 438 -5.97 -33.94 35.48
CA GLN A 438 -6.49 -33.99 36.85
C GLN A 438 -6.92 -32.60 37.34
N ALA A 439 -8.23 -32.38 37.43
CA ALA A 439 -8.79 -31.48 38.44
C ALA A 439 -8.61 -32.11 39.83
N PRO A 440 -8.45 -31.32 40.90
CA PRO A 440 -9.60 -31.08 41.82
C PRO A 440 -9.48 -29.71 42.57
N PRO A 441 -10.07 -29.48 43.77
CA PRO A 441 -11.48 -29.08 43.89
C PRO A 441 -11.70 -27.88 44.84
N TRP A 442 -12.66 -27.00 44.54
CA TRP A 442 -13.41 -26.29 45.59
C TRP A 442 -14.71 -25.70 45.05
N SER A 443 -15.79 -25.89 45.81
CA SER A 443 -17.12 -25.34 45.61
C SER A 443 -17.77 -25.12 46.98
N LEU A 444 -18.79 -24.25 47.03
CA LEU A 444 -19.52 -23.80 48.22
C LEU A 444 -18.72 -22.75 49.05
N ASP A 445 -19.31 -21.67 49.58
CA ASP A 445 -20.73 -21.39 49.88
C ASP A 445 -21.23 -19.99 49.46
N GLU A 446 -22.55 -19.83 49.42
CA GLU A 446 -23.28 -18.55 49.34
C GLU A 446 -23.20 -17.78 50.67
N VAL A 447 -23.10 -16.44 50.63
CA VAL A 447 -23.51 -15.57 51.75
C VAL A 447 -24.15 -14.28 51.20
N GLU A 448 -25.45 -14.10 51.44
CA GLU A 448 -26.09 -12.78 51.35
C GLU A 448 -25.53 -11.84 52.42
N SER A 449 -25.33 -10.56 52.12
CA SER A 449 -25.93 -9.45 52.91
C SER A 449 -25.36 -8.05 52.62
N ALA A 450 -26.19 -7.07 52.99
CA ALA A 450 -25.84 -5.73 53.47
C ALA A 450 -25.20 -4.73 52.48
N ALA A 451 -26.07 -3.84 52.00
CA ALA A 451 -25.68 -2.53 51.50
C ALA A 451 -24.87 -1.72 52.53
N MET A 452 -23.85 -1.00 52.07
CA MET A 452 -23.41 0.25 52.67
C MET A 452 -23.14 1.29 51.57
N LEU A 453 -23.81 2.42 51.69
CA LEU A 453 -23.52 3.63 50.93
C LEU A 453 -22.18 4.23 51.38
N SER A 454 -21.47 4.88 50.47
CA SER A 454 -20.46 5.89 50.78
C SER A 454 -20.47 6.96 49.68
N PRO A 455 -20.22 8.24 50.02
CA PRO A 455 -20.83 9.36 49.30
C PRO A 455 -20.04 9.85 48.08
N GLU A 456 -20.74 10.56 47.20
CA GLU A 456 -20.15 11.41 46.16
C GLU A 456 -19.30 12.54 46.80
N PRO A 457 -18.17 12.94 46.19
CA PRO A 457 -17.48 14.16 46.56
C PRO A 457 -18.23 15.39 46.04
N GLU A 458 -18.38 16.42 46.87
CA GLU A 458 -18.95 17.72 46.48
C GLU A 458 -18.05 18.44 45.45
N PRO A 459 -18.61 19.25 44.54
CA PRO A 459 -17.83 20.05 43.61
C PRO A 459 -17.16 21.25 44.30
N GLU A 460 -15.88 21.48 43.99
CA GLU A 460 -15.20 22.74 44.34
C GLU A 460 -15.77 23.92 43.53
N PRO A 461 -15.78 25.15 44.09
CA PRO A 461 -16.37 26.31 43.43
C PRO A 461 -15.49 26.85 42.29
N GLU A 462 -16.12 27.23 41.17
CA GLU A 462 -15.47 27.94 40.07
C GLU A 462 -14.99 29.34 40.54
N PRO A 463 -13.79 29.80 40.12
CA PRO A 463 -13.37 31.19 40.33
C PRO A 463 -14.12 32.15 39.39
N GLU A 464 -14.52 33.30 39.91
CA GLU A 464 -15.14 34.38 39.13
C GLU A 464 -14.16 34.93 38.07
N PRO A 465 -14.62 35.29 36.86
CA PRO A 465 -13.76 35.85 35.82
C PRO A 465 -13.36 37.30 36.14
N GLU A 466 -12.07 37.61 36.01
CA GLU A 466 -11.58 38.99 35.99
C GLU A 466 -12.10 39.75 34.77
N PRO A 467 -12.36 41.07 34.85
CA PRO A 467 -12.90 41.84 33.74
C PRO A 467 -11.85 42.08 32.64
N GLU A 468 -12.25 41.81 31.39
CA GLU A 468 -11.44 42.13 30.21
C GLU A 468 -11.22 43.66 30.07
N PRO A 469 -10.04 44.11 29.61
CA PRO A 469 -9.78 45.52 29.33
C PRO A 469 -10.52 45.99 28.07
N GLU A 470 -11.07 47.20 28.10
CA GLU A 470 -11.71 47.84 26.93
C GLU A 470 -10.71 48.00 25.76
N PRO A 471 -11.10 47.70 24.51
CA PRO A 471 -10.25 47.93 23.35
C PRO A 471 -10.18 49.43 22.98
N GLU A 472 -8.97 49.92 22.70
CA GLU A 472 -8.75 51.24 22.11
C GLU A 472 -9.37 51.32 20.69
N PRO A 473 -9.84 52.50 20.24
CA PRO A 473 -10.55 52.64 18.98
C PRO A 473 -9.63 52.53 17.75
N GLU A 474 -10.03 51.70 16.78
CA GLU A 474 -9.40 51.63 15.46
C GLU A 474 -9.60 52.93 14.64
N PRO A 475 -8.64 53.31 13.77
CA PRO A 475 -8.75 54.52 12.95
C PRO A 475 -9.70 54.35 11.76
N GLU A 476 -10.32 55.47 11.35
CA GLU A 476 -11.25 55.54 10.21
C GLU A 476 -10.59 55.16 8.86
N PRO A 477 -11.30 54.43 7.96
CA PRO A 477 -10.84 54.20 6.60
C PRO A 477 -11.21 55.36 5.65
N GLU A 478 -10.23 55.80 4.85
CA GLU A 478 -10.44 56.74 3.73
C GLU A 478 -11.19 56.06 2.54
N PRO A 479 -11.87 56.85 1.66
CA PRO A 479 -12.97 56.34 0.84
C PRO A 479 -12.60 55.64 -0.49
N GLU A 480 -13.50 54.79 -0.95
CA GLU A 480 -13.42 54.03 -2.21
C GLU A 480 -13.39 54.89 -3.50
N PRO A 481 -12.64 54.48 -4.55
CA PRO A 481 -12.81 54.99 -5.90
C PRO A 481 -13.83 54.17 -6.73
N VAL A 482 -15.03 54.74 -6.88
CA VAL A 482 -16.01 54.68 -7.99
C VAL A 482 -15.95 53.51 -8.99
N ALA A 483 -17.10 52.84 -9.15
CA ALA A 483 -17.35 51.70 -10.03
C ALA A 483 -17.22 51.95 -11.56
N ALA A 484 -16.97 50.86 -12.30
CA ALA A 484 -17.18 50.71 -13.74
C ALA A 484 -18.20 49.58 -14.03
N PRO A 485 -18.99 49.63 -15.13
CA PRO A 485 -20.22 48.84 -15.25
C PRO A 485 -20.04 47.40 -15.76
N LYS A 486 -20.96 46.52 -15.33
CA LYS A 486 -21.10 45.12 -15.79
C LYS A 486 -21.49 45.07 -17.28
N PRO A 487 -20.92 44.15 -18.10
CA PRO A 487 -21.52 43.74 -19.37
C PRO A 487 -22.77 42.88 -19.12
N ALA A 488 -23.82 43.10 -19.90
CA ALA A 488 -25.05 42.29 -19.82
C ALA A 488 -24.83 40.88 -20.39
N LEU A 489 -25.40 39.88 -19.73
CA LEU A 489 -25.50 38.52 -20.27
C LEU A 489 -26.48 38.52 -21.45
N GLN A 490 -26.01 38.13 -22.63
CA GLN A 490 -26.87 37.82 -23.77
C GLN A 490 -27.35 36.38 -23.67
N GLU A 491 -28.66 36.18 -23.66
CA GLU A 491 -29.27 34.85 -23.82
C GLU A 491 -28.97 34.30 -25.22
N LYS A 492 -28.52 33.03 -25.29
CA LYS A 492 -28.47 32.25 -26.53
C LYS A 492 -29.24 30.95 -26.33
N PRO A 493 -30.16 30.58 -27.24
CA PRO A 493 -30.88 29.32 -27.17
C PRO A 493 -30.01 28.16 -27.70
N VAL A 494 -29.97 27.05 -26.96
CA VAL A 494 -29.28 25.79 -27.33
C VAL A 494 -30.16 24.64 -26.83
N ALA A 495 -30.95 23.96 -27.67
CA ALA A 495 -30.54 22.88 -28.59
C ALA A 495 -30.12 21.57 -27.87
N GLU A 496 -31.09 20.86 -27.30
CA GLU A 496 -30.94 19.64 -26.47
C GLU A 496 -30.18 18.48 -27.13
N GLN A 497 -30.12 18.41 -28.46
CA GLN A 497 -29.46 17.30 -29.18
C GLN A 497 -27.93 17.44 -29.23
N GLY A 498 -27.38 18.64 -29.00
CA GLY A 498 -25.93 18.87 -28.96
C GLY A 498 -25.29 18.42 -27.64
N GLU A 499 -25.95 18.64 -26.51
CA GLU A 499 -25.40 18.30 -25.19
C GLU A 499 -25.20 16.80 -24.99
N LYS A 500 -26.15 15.96 -25.45
CA LYS A 500 -26.10 14.50 -25.21
C LYS A 500 -24.81 13.86 -25.73
N LYS A 501 -24.35 14.25 -26.94
CA LYS A 501 -23.09 13.76 -27.51
C LYS A 501 -21.86 14.24 -26.72
N GLY A 502 -21.85 15.50 -26.27
CA GLY A 502 -20.76 16.04 -25.46
C GLY A 502 -20.68 15.43 -24.06
N TRP A 503 -21.83 15.08 -23.47
CA TRP A 503 -21.91 14.44 -22.15
C TRP A 503 -21.51 12.96 -22.18
N PHE A 504 -22.01 12.18 -23.14
CA PHE A 504 -21.63 10.76 -23.27
C PHE A 504 -20.11 10.60 -23.43
N ALA A 505 -19.47 11.49 -24.20
CA ALA A 505 -18.02 11.57 -24.31
C ALA A 505 -17.31 11.88 -22.96
N ARG A 506 -17.91 12.68 -22.08
CA ARG A 506 -17.38 12.95 -20.73
C ARG A 506 -17.57 11.78 -19.77
N ILE A 507 -18.73 11.09 -19.77
CA ILE A 507 -18.86 9.84 -19.01
C ILE A 507 -17.81 8.85 -19.48
N LYS A 508 -17.70 8.62 -20.80
CA LYS A 508 -16.71 7.71 -21.40
C LYS A 508 -15.27 8.07 -21.01
N SER A 509 -14.93 9.36 -20.98
CA SER A 509 -13.61 9.83 -20.53
C SER A 509 -13.38 9.63 -19.02
N GLY A 510 -14.39 9.88 -18.18
CA GLY A 510 -14.29 9.71 -16.73
C GLY A 510 -14.20 8.22 -16.36
N LEU A 511 -15.13 7.42 -16.86
CA LEU A 511 -15.12 5.96 -16.67
C LEU A 511 -13.94 5.27 -17.36
N GLY A 512 -13.06 5.96 -18.10
CA GLY A 512 -11.95 5.37 -18.85
C GLY A 512 -11.09 4.39 -18.05
N LYS A 513 -10.81 4.67 -16.76
CA LYS A 513 -10.08 3.75 -15.87
C LYS A 513 -10.91 2.55 -15.41
N THR A 514 -12.19 2.75 -15.10
CA THR A 514 -13.10 1.67 -14.71
C THR A 514 -13.40 0.76 -15.90
N ARG A 515 -13.55 1.33 -17.11
CA ARG A 515 -13.66 0.61 -18.37
C ARG A 515 -12.40 -0.21 -18.69
N ALA A 516 -11.21 0.35 -18.49
CA ALA A 516 -9.98 -0.42 -18.71
C ALA A 516 -9.90 -1.65 -17.78
N ASN A 517 -10.35 -1.52 -16.52
CA ASN A 517 -10.36 -2.62 -15.57
C ASN A 517 -11.47 -3.66 -15.86
N LEU A 518 -12.71 -3.20 -16.11
CA LEU A 518 -13.87 -4.07 -16.32
C LEU A 518 -13.94 -4.62 -17.75
N THR A 519 -13.80 -3.76 -18.76
CA THR A 519 -14.18 -4.07 -20.14
C THR A 519 -13.04 -4.62 -20.97
N ASP A 520 -11.79 -4.20 -20.75
CA ASP A 520 -10.65 -4.80 -21.46
C ASP A 520 -10.40 -6.22 -20.92
N GLY A 521 -10.38 -6.40 -19.59
CA GLY A 521 -10.30 -7.72 -18.94
C GLY A 521 -11.44 -8.68 -19.36
N ILE A 522 -12.70 -8.24 -19.31
CA ILE A 522 -13.82 -9.08 -19.77
C ILE A 522 -13.75 -9.35 -21.28
N ALA A 523 -13.36 -8.39 -22.11
CA ALA A 523 -13.37 -8.62 -23.55
C ALA A 523 -12.19 -9.46 -24.06
N ASP A 524 -11.07 -9.51 -23.33
CA ASP A 524 -9.95 -10.40 -23.60
C ASP A 524 -10.30 -11.87 -23.31
N LEU A 525 -11.11 -12.16 -22.28
CA LEU A 525 -11.68 -13.51 -22.06
C LEU A 525 -12.50 -14.03 -23.25
N PHE A 526 -13.15 -13.12 -23.99
CA PHE A 526 -14.03 -13.46 -25.11
C PHE A 526 -13.25 -13.50 -26.45
N LEU A 527 -11.98 -13.07 -26.47
CA LEU A 527 -11.09 -13.08 -27.63
C LEU A 527 -10.44 -14.46 -27.83
N GLY A 528 -11.18 -15.38 -28.46
CA GLY A 528 -10.66 -16.65 -28.99
C GLY A 528 -11.42 -17.90 -28.56
N LYS A 529 -12.22 -17.81 -27.50
CA LYS A 529 -13.18 -18.85 -27.09
C LYS A 529 -14.28 -19.02 -28.14
N LYS A 530 -14.65 -20.26 -28.46
CA LYS A 530 -15.65 -20.60 -29.50
C LYS A 530 -17.00 -21.09 -28.96
N GLN A 531 -17.06 -21.39 -27.67
CA GLN A 531 -18.24 -21.87 -26.96
C GLN A 531 -18.30 -21.18 -25.60
N ILE A 532 -19.45 -21.25 -24.95
CA ILE A 532 -19.62 -20.86 -23.55
C ILE A 532 -19.41 -22.14 -22.74
N ASP A 533 -18.31 -22.22 -22.01
CA ASP A 533 -17.97 -23.27 -21.06
C ASP A 533 -18.07 -22.74 -19.62
N ASP A 534 -18.12 -23.64 -18.64
CA ASP A 534 -18.22 -23.26 -17.22
C ASP A 534 -16.99 -22.43 -16.78
N GLU A 535 -15.81 -22.74 -17.33
CA GLU A 535 -14.56 -21.98 -17.16
C GLU A 535 -14.73 -20.49 -17.56
N LEU A 536 -15.38 -20.18 -18.68
CA LEU A 536 -15.64 -18.79 -19.10
C LEU A 536 -16.58 -18.04 -18.13
N LEU A 537 -17.45 -18.74 -17.40
CA LEU A 537 -18.34 -18.14 -16.41
C LEU A 537 -17.61 -17.88 -15.08
N GLU A 538 -16.75 -18.80 -14.63
CA GLU A 538 -15.84 -18.60 -13.48
C GLU A 538 -14.84 -17.45 -13.71
N ASP A 539 -14.27 -17.38 -14.92
CA ASP A 539 -13.42 -16.26 -15.35
C ASP A 539 -14.19 -14.92 -15.34
N LEU A 540 -15.43 -14.92 -15.84
CA LEU A 540 -16.29 -13.73 -15.85
C LEU A 540 -16.67 -13.27 -14.43
N GLU A 541 -17.00 -14.20 -13.53
CA GLU A 541 -17.21 -13.92 -12.10
C GLU A 541 -15.97 -13.24 -11.51
N THR A 542 -14.79 -13.80 -11.77
CA THR A 542 -13.52 -13.27 -11.27
C THR A 542 -13.26 -11.83 -11.75
N GLN A 543 -13.52 -11.52 -13.03
CA GLN A 543 -13.39 -10.15 -13.56
C GLN A 543 -14.39 -9.17 -12.93
N LEU A 544 -15.65 -9.57 -12.74
CA LEU A 544 -16.66 -8.73 -12.09
C LEU A 544 -16.26 -8.40 -10.64
N LEU A 545 -15.74 -9.38 -9.89
CA LEU A 545 -15.22 -9.16 -8.54
C LEU A 545 -14.02 -8.19 -8.52
N MET A 546 -13.06 -8.35 -9.44
CA MET A 546 -11.91 -7.44 -9.57
C MET A 546 -12.28 -6.01 -9.99
N ALA A 547 -13.45 -5.83 -10.62
CA ALA A 547 -14.01 -4.53 -10.97
C ALA A 547 -14.80 -3.83 -9.83
N ASP A 548 -14.73 -4.36 -8.60
CA ASP A 548 -15.48 -3.90 -7.41
C ASP A 548 -17.03 -4.03 -7.56
N VAL A 549 -17.54 -4.89 -8.46
CA VAL A 549 -19.00 -5.13 -8.65
C VAL A 549 -19.68 -5.67 -7.38
N GLY A 550 -18.93 -6.38 -6.53
CA GLY A 550 -19.37 -6.94 -5.26
C GLY A 550 -19.97 -8.34 -5.39
N ILE A 551 -19.81 -9.15 -4.34
CA ILE A 551 -20.10 -10.60 -4.36
C ILE A 551 -21.57 -10.87 -4.71
N GLU A 552 -22.51 -10.34 -3.92
CA GLU A 552 -23.95 -10.60 -4.09
C GLU A 552 -24.51 -10.11 -5.44
N ALA A 553 -23.96 -9.03 -5.99
CA ALA A 553 -24.32 -8.54 -7.31
C ALA A 553 -23.74 -9.45 -8.41
N THR A 554 -22.48 -9.86 -8.27
CA THR A 554 -21.80 -10.75 -9.22
C THR A 554 -22.50 -12.11 -9.28
N SER A 555 -22.77 -12.76 -8.13
CA SER A 555 -23.43 -14.07 -8.11
C SER A 555 -24.83 -14.01 -8.74
N GLU A 556 -25.63 -12.96 -8.49
CA GLU A 556 -26.93 -12.80 -9.17
C GLU A 556 -26.78 -12.62 -10.69
N ILE A 557 -25.77 -11.88 -11.15
CA ILE A 557 -25.50 -11.72 -12.59
C ILE A 557 -25.14 -13.06 -13.22
N ILE A 558 -24.24 -13.82 -12.59
CA ILE A 558 -23.79 -15.13 -13.08
C ILE A 558 -24.94 -16.15 -13.09
N GLU A 559 -25.70 -16.29 -12.01
CA GLU A 559 -26.90 -17.16 -11.94
C GLU A 559 -27.91 -16.86 -13.05
N ARG A 560 -28.13 -15.57 -13.37
CA ARG A 560 -29.02 -15.17 -14.46
C ARG A 560 -28.44 -15.47 -15.84
N LEU A 561 -27.14 -15.25 -16.05
CA LEU A 561 -26.49 -15.58 -17.31
C LEU A 561 -26.48 -17.10 -17.55
N GLU A 562 -26.17 -17.92 -16.54
CA GLU A 562 -26.31 -19.38 -16.56
C GLU A 562 -27.74 -19.82 -16.90
N ALA A 563 -28.75 -19.20 -16.29
CA ALA A 563 -30.16 -19.48 -16.59
C ALA A 563 -30.52 -19.15 -18.05
N ARG A 564 -29.90 -18.13 -18.66
CA ARG A 564 -30.12 -17.75 -20.07
C ARG A 564 -29.31 -18.62 -21.05
N VAL A 565 -28.10 -19.03 -20.68
CA VAL A 565 -27.27 -19.99 -21.43
C VAL A 565 -27.93 -21.37 -21.47
N SER A 566 -28.37 -21.90 -20.32
CA SER A 566 -29.05 -23.21 -20.24
C SER A 566 -30.38 -23.25 -20.99
N ARG A 567 -31.09 -22.12 -21.13
CA ARG A 567 -32.28 -21.96 -21.97
C ARG A 567 -31.98 -21.81 -23.48
N LYS A 568 -30.70 -21.75 -23.87
CA LYS A 568 -30.24 -21.49 -25.25
C LYS A 568 -30.67 -20.13 -25.80
N GLU A 569 -30.79 -19.14 -24.91
CA GLU A 569 -31.01 -17.74 -25.30
C GLU A 569 -29.68 -17.08 -25.71
N LEU A 570 -28.58 -17.48 -25.05
CA LEU A 570 -27.22 -17.00 -25.30
C LEU A 570 -26.40 -18.13 -25.96
N ASN A 571 -26.19 -18.05 -27.28
CA ASN A 571 -25.64 -19.16 -28.09
C ASN A 571 -24.19 -18.96 -28.57
N ASN A 572 -23.58 -17.81 -28.33
CA ASN A 572 -22.18 -17.51 -28.63
C ASN A 572 -21.63 -16.47 -27.63
N PRO A 573 -20.29 -16.34 -27.51
CA PRO A 573 -19.69 -15.36 -26.60
C PRO A 573 -20.15 -13.92 -26.85
N GLU A 574 -20.38 -13.51 -28.10
CA GLU A 574 -20.92 -12.17 -28.43
C GLU A 574 -22.33 -11.93 -27.84
N ALA A 575 -23.20 -12.95 -27.84
CA ALA A 575 -24.50 -12.89 -27.19
C ALA A 575 -24.35 -12.86 -25.67
N LEU A 576 -23.43 -13.64 -25.09
CA LEU A 576 -23.15 -13.60 -23.64
C LEU A 576 -22.67 -12.21 -23.20
N TYR A 577 -21.80 -11.56 -23.98
CA TYR A 577 -21.34 -10.19 -23.72
C TYR A 577 -22.49 -9.15 -23.76
N ARG A 578 -23.44 -9.30 -24.69
CA ARG A 578 -24.66 -8.47 -24.71
C ARG A 578 -25.61 -8.81 -23.56
N GLY A 579 -25.77 -10.09 -23.22
CA GLY A 579 -26.55 -10.53 -22.08
C GLY A 579 -26.03 -9.94 -20.77
N LEU A 580 -24.71 -9.87 -20.59
CA LEU A 580 -24.07 -9.21 -19.46
C LEU A 580 -24.42 -7.71 -19.39
N GLN A 581 -24.38 -6.99 -20.52
CA GLN A 581 -24.80 -5.58 -20.59
C GLN A 581 -26.28 -5.42 -20.17
N GLU A 582 -27.15 -6.30 -20.66
CA GLU A 582 -28.58 -6.30 -20.32
C GLU A 582 -28.82 -6.57 -18.83
N GLU A 583 -28.15 -7.55 -18.21
CA GLU A 583 -28.29 -7.83 -16.77
C GLU A 583 -27.74 -6.70 -15.90
N LEU A 584 -26.60 -6.09 -16.27
CA LEU A 584 -26.03 -4.94 -15.58
C LEU A 584 -26.95 -3.71 -15.66
N ALA A 585 -27.55 -3.44 -16.83
CA ALA A 585 -28.54 -2.38 -16.99
C ALA A 585 -29.83 -2.68 -16.19
N ALA A 586 -30.31 -3.92 -16.23
CA ALA A 586 -31.49 -4.36 -15.49
C ALA A 586 -31.30 -4.30 -13.96
N MET A 587 -30.07 -4.50 -13.45
CA MET A 587 -29.74 -4.31 -12.03
C MET A 587 -29.78 -2.83 -11.61
N LEU A 588 -29.36 -1.92 -12.49
CA LEU A 588 -29.34 -0.47 -12.21
C LEU A 588 -30.67 0.23 -12.45
N ALA A 589 -31.54 -0.31 -13.32
CA ALA A 589 -32.82 0.31 -13.68
C ALA A 589 -33.74 0.64 -12.48
N PRO A 590 -33.91 -0.21 -11.44
CA PRO A 590 -34.76 0.11 -10.28
C PRO A 590 -34.26 1.31 -9.47
N VAL A 591 -32.94 1.52 -9.42
CA VAL A 591 -32.34 2.64 -8.65
C VAL A 591 -32.11 3.88 -9.51
N ALA A 592 -32.31 3.83 -10.83
CA ALA A 592 -32.16 4.97 -11.74
C ALA A 592 -33.36 5.93 -11.72
N THR A 593 -33.80 6.33 -10.52
CA THR A 593 -34.95 7.24 -10.31
C THR A 593 -34.48 8.68 -10.11
N PRO A 594 -34.78 9.62 -11.04
CA PRO A 594 -34.43 11.04 -10.90
C PRO A 594 -35.00 11.67 -9.62
N LEU A 595 -34.36 12.76 -9.17
CA LEU A 595 -34.89 13.57 -8.07
C LEU A 595 -36.18 14.29 -8.51
N SER A 596 -37.28 14.06 -7.78
CA SER A 596 -38.53 14.82 -7.95
C SER A 596 -38.60 15.96 -6.93
N PHE A 597 -39.16 17.10 -7.34
CA PHE A 597 -39.43 18.26 -6.47
C PHE A 597 -40.90 18.32 -6.01
N GLU A 598 -41.66 17.25 -6.24
CA GLU A 598 -43.02 17.10 -5.70
C GLU A 598 -42.98 17.04 -4.17
N LYS A 599 -43.86 17.80 -3.53
CA LYS A 599 -43.96 17.92 -2.07
C LYS A 599 -45.43 18.08 -1.67
N GLU A 600 -45.78 17.59 -0.50
CA GLU A 600 -47.13 17.73 0.06
C GLU A 600 -47.27 19.01 0.92
N SER A 601 -46.15 19.60 1.35
CA SER A 601 -46.09 20.74 2.25
C SER A 601 -45.86 22.08 1.55
N ASP A 602 -46.27 23.17 2.22
CA ASP A 602 -45.95 24.54 1.80
C ASP A 602 -44.66 25.03 2.48
N GLY A 603 -43.66 25.38 1.66
CA GLY A 603 -42.28 25.65 2.08
C GLY A 603 -41.23 25.24 1.03
N PRO A 604 -39.93 25.37 1.32
CA PRO A 604 -38.85 24.92 0.42
C PRO A 604 -38.78 23.39 0.31
N PHE A 605 -38.38 22.86 -0.85
CA PHE A 605 -37.91 21.48 -0.94
C PHE A 605 -36.52 21.39 -0.27
N VAL A 606 -36.40 20.55 0.76
CA VAL A 606 -35.19 20.54 1.62
C VAL A 606 -34.36 19.29 1.39
N ILE A 607 -33.12 19.49 0.93
CA ILE A 607 -32.12 18.46 0.70
C ILE A 607 -31.09 18.50 1.84
N LEU A 608 -30.97 17.42 2.60
CA LEU A 608 -29.93 17.22 3.61
C LEU A 608 -28.80 16.39 3.00
N VAL A 609 -27.61 16.99 2.82
CA VAL A 609 -26.47 16.35 2.16
C VAL A 609 -25.53 15.75 3.20
N VAL A 610 -25.50 14.42 3.28
CA VAL A 610 -24.72 13.64 4.26
C VAL A 610 -23.58 12.86 3.58
N GLY A 611 -22.65 12.32 4.37
CA GLY A 611 -21.49 11.58 3.88
C GLY A 611 -20.18 12.00 4.54
N VAL A 612 -19.12 11.22 4.33
CA VAL A 612 -17.86 11.42 5.08
C VAL A 612 -17.05 12.62 4.56
N ASN A 613 -16.00 13.01 5.29
CA ASN A 613 -15.11 14.08 4.85
C ASN A 613 -14.31 13.64 3.61
N GLY A 614 -14.15 14.55 2.63
CA GLY A 614 -13.37 14.29 1.41
C GLY A 614 -14.12 13.65 0.24
N VAL A 615 -15.38 13.18 0.42
CA VAL A 615 -16.22 12.63 -0.67
C VAL A 615 -16.79 13.68 -1.64
N GLY A 616 -16.53 14.97 -1.38
CA GLY A 616 -16.97 16.07 -2.24
C GLY A 616 -18.37 16.62 -1.96
N LYS A 617 -18.93 16.49 -0.73
CA LYS A 617 -20.23 17.07 -0.34
C LYS A 617 -20.41 18.53 -0.78
N THR A 618 -19.58 19.44 -0.27
CA THR A 618 -19.64 20.88 -0.55
C THR A 618 -19.47 21.19 -2.05
N THR A 619 -18.66 20.41 -2.77
CA THR A 619 -18.54 20.50 -4.23
C THR A 619 -19.82 20.05 -4.95
N THR A 620 -20.43 18.97 -4.49
CA THR A 620 -21.72 18.45 -5.00
C THR A 620 -22.83 19.48 -4.78
N ILE A 621 -22.90 20.08 -3.59
CA ILE A 621 -23.82 21.18 -3.26
C ILE A 621 -23.62 22.35 -4.23
N GLY A 622 -22.37 22.79 -4.46
CA GLY A 622 -22.05 23.86 -5.40
C GLY A 622 -22.51 23.58 -6.84
N LYS A 623 -22.37 22.34 -7.33
CA LYS A 623 -22.84 21.91 -8.65
C LYS A 623 -24.37 21.78 -8.73
N LEU A 624 -25.01 21.20 -7.71
CA LEU A 624 -26.48 21.11 -7.61
C LEU A 624 -27.14 22.49 -7.56
N THR A 625 -26.55 23.43 -6.83
CA THR A 625 -26.99 24.84 -6.78
C THR A 625 -27.11 25.43 -8.18
N GLN A 626 -26.02 25.36 -8.96
CA GLN A 626 -26.01 25.90 -10.32
C GLN A 626 -26.99 25.15 -11.23
N ARG A 627 -27.12 23.83 -11.07
CA ARG A 627 -28.07 23.02 -11.82
C ARG A 627 -29.51 23.48 -11.58
N PHE A 628 -29.94 23.57 -10.33
CA PHE A 628 -31.33 23.93 -10.00
C PHE A 628 -31.63 25.39 -10.39
N GLN A 629 -30.65 26.29 -10.30
CA GLN A 629 -30.78 27.65 -10.88
C GLN A 629 -31.00 27.63 -12.40
N ARG A 630 -30.30 26.76 -13.16
CA ARG A 630 -30.54 26.58 -14.61
C ARG A 630 -31.91 25.96 -14.91
N GLU A 631 -32.44 25.15 -13.99
CA GLU A 631 -33.81 24.63 -14.01
C GLU A 631 -34.86 25.66 -13.53
N GLY A 632 -34.46 26.92 -13.31
CA GLY A 632 -35.34 28.03 -12.95
C GLY A 632 -35.74 28.10 -11.47
N LYS A 633 -35.10 27.32 -10.59
CA LYS A 633 -35.38 27.30 -9.15
C LYS A 633 -34.57 28.33 -8.39
N SER A 634 -35.20 28.98 -7.42
CA SER A 634 -34.50 29.74 -6.39
C SER A 634 -33.88 28.78 -5.36
N VAL A 635 -32.60 28.99 -5.04
CA VAL A 635 -31.81 28.10 -4.15
C VAL A 635 -31.23 28.90 -2.99
N MET A 636 -31.23 28.31 -1.80
CA MET A 636 -30.51 28.80 -0.62
C MET A 636 -29.67 27.67 0.00
N LEU A 637 -28.56 28.03 0.62
CA LEU A 637 -27.63 27.08 1.25
C LEU A 637 -27.61 27.23 2.78
N ALA A 638 -27.34 26.13 3.48
CA ALA A 638 -27.14 26.12 4.93
C ALA A 638 -25.81 25.45 5.31
N ALA A 639 -24.98 26.16 6.09
CA ALA A 639 -23.66 25.72 6.51
C ALA A 639 -23.70 24.88 7.81
N GLY A 640 -24.23 23.65 7.72
CA GLY A 640 -24.33 22.72 8.86
C GLY A 640 -23.07 21.93 9.21
N ASP A 641 -21.92 22.13 8.53
CA ASP A 641 -20.60 21.67 9.03
C ASP A 641 -19.95 22.77 9.90
N THR A 642 -20.60 23.10 11.02
CA THR A 642 -20.17 24.17 11.94
C THR A 642 -18.86 23.87 12.65
N PHE A 643 -18.49 22.59 12.74
CA PHE A 643 -17.24 22.09 13.34
C PHE A 643 -15.98 22.35 12.49
N ARG A 644 -16.13 22.92 11.29
CA ARG A 644 -15.01 23.22 10.38
C ARG A 644 -15.20 24.61 9.81
N ALA A 645 -14.53 25.61 10.38
CA ALA A 645 -14.52 26.98 9.87
C ALA A 645 -14.27 27.04 8.35
N ALA A 646 -13.29 26.27 7.86
CA ALA A 646 -12.98 26.16 6.43
C ALA A 646 -14.12 25.58 5.57
N ALA A 647 -15.02 24.75 6.12
CA ALA A 647 -16.18 24.23 5.40
C ALA A 647 -17.28 25.29 5.26
N VAL A 648 -17.52 26.07 6.33
CA VAL A 648 -18.42 27.22 6.31
C VAL A 648 -17.94 28.25 5.28
N GLU A 649 -16.66 28.61 5.29
CA GLU A 649 -16.08 29.53 4.29
C GLU A 649 -16.11 28.95 2.87
N GLN A 650 -15.81 27.65 2.69
CA GLN A 650 -15.91 27.00 1.39
C GLN A 650 -17.35 27.05 0.83
N LEU A 651 -18.37 26.85 1.68
CA LEU A 651 -19.77 26.94 1.26
C LEU A 651 -20.20 28.38 0.97
N LYS A 652 -19.71 29.39 1.73
CA LYS A 652 -19.91 30.81 1.42
C LYS A 652 -19.36 31.17 0.04
N VAL A 653 -18.12 30.76 -0.28
CA VAL A 653 -17.51 30.98 -1.61
C VAL A 653 -18.35 30.34 -2.73
N TRP A 654 -18.92 29.15 -2.50
CA TRP A 654 -19.87 28.54 -3.44
C TRP A 654 -21.19 29.31 -3.55
N GLY A 655 -21.67 29.91 -2.46
CA GLY A 655 -22.82 30.79 -2.44
C GLY A 655 -22.61 32.06 -3.25
N GLU A 656 -21.53 32.79 -2.98
CA GLU A 656 -21.11 33.99 -3.71
C GLU A 656 -20.93 33.71 -5.21
N ARG A 657 -20.22 32.62 -5.55
CA ARG A 657 -19.98 32.21 -6.94
C ARG A 657 -21.27 31.93 -7.72
N ASN A 658 -22.30 31.39 -7.06
CA ASN A 658 -23.62 31.15 -7.64
C ASN A 658 -24.62 32.28 -7.38
N SER A 659 -24.22 33.35 -6.68
CA SER A 659 -25.09 34.45 -6.24
C SER A 659 -26.33 33.97 -5.44
N VAL A 660 -26.17 32.96 -4.58
CA VAL A 660 -27.22 32.45 -3.68
C VAL A 660 -26.94 32.81 -2.21
N PRO A 661 -27.98 33.07 -1.40
CA PRO A 661 -27.82 33.29 0.03
C PRO A 661 -27.31 32.01 0.74
N VAL A 662 -26.43 32.20 1.73
CA VAL A 662 -25.94 31.13 2.62
C VAL A 662 -26.28 31.52 4.06
N ILE A 663 -26.93 30.61 4.78
CA ILE A 663 -27.17 30.75 6.22
C ILE A 663 -26.05 30.02 6.96
N ALA A 664 -25.35 30.75 7.82
CA ALA A 664 -24.25 30.27 8.64
C ALA A 664 -24.26 30.99 10.00
N GLN A 665 -23.80 30.30 11.04
CA GLN A 665 -23.52 30.88 12.35
C GLN A 665 -22.00 30.84 12.63
N HIS A 666 -21.58 31.15 13.86
CA HIS A 666 -20.17 31.05 14.26
C HIS A 666 -19.66 29.60 14.28
N THR A 667 -18.35 29.42 14.13
CA THR A 667 -17.70 28.09 14.22
C THR A 667 -17.98 27.45 15.59
N GLY A 668 -18.38 26.18 15.60
CA GLY A 668 -18.77 25.46 16.82
C GLY A 668 -20.23 25.64 17.26
N ALA A 669 -21.02 26.44 16.54
CA ALA A 669 -22.47 26.52 16.77
C ALA A 669 -23.18 25.17 16.56
N ASP A 670 -24.35 25.00 17.17
CA ASP A 670 -25.15 23.77 17.02
C ASP A 670 -25.71 23.63 15.59
N SER A 671 -25.22 22.63 14.84
CA SER A 671 -25.61 22.36 13.45
C SER A 671 -27.13 22.31 13.25
N ALA A 672 -27.86 21.68 14.19
CA ALA A 672 -29.32 21.60 14.13
C ALA A 672 -30.01 22.97 14.26
N SER A 673 -29.43 23.91 14.99
CA SER A 673 -29.90 25.29 15.10
C SER A 673 -29.63 26.09 13.81
N VAL A 674 -28.47 25.91 13.16
CA VAL A 674 -28.19 26.51 11.84
C VAL A 674 -29.17 26.04 10.78
N ILE A 675 -29.49 24.73 10.75
CA ILE A 675 -30.46 24.18 9.80
C ILE A 675 -31.89 24.65 10.12
N TYR A 676 -32.27 24.79 11.39
CA TYR A 676 -33.56 25.36 11.78
C TYR A 676 -33.74 26.79 11.23
N ASP A 677 -32.77 27.66 11.48
CA ASP A 677 -32.78 29.04 10.98
C ASP A 677 -32.84 29.08 9.45
N ALA A 678 -32.14 28.18 8.77
CA ALA A 678 -32.15 28.10 7.31
C ALA A 678 -33.51 27.65 6.74
N VAL A 679 -34.16 26.65 7.34
CA VAL A 679 -35.52 26.22 6.92
C VAL A 679 -36.53 27.35 7.15
N ALA A 680 -36.46 28.01 8.31
CA ALA A 680 -37.32 29.15 8.62
C ALA A 680 -37.11 30.34 7.65
N ALA A 681 -35.85 30.69 7.37
CA ALA A 681 -35.51 31.77 6.44
C ALA A 681 -35.88 31.44 4.98
N ALA A 682 -35.71 30.19 4.53
CA ALA A 682 -36.14 29.77 3.19
C ALA A 682 -37.66 29.86 3.03
N LYS A 683 -38.42 29.40 4.04
CA LYS A 683 -39.89 29.50 4.07
C LYS A 683 -40.37 30.95 4.08
N ALA A 684 -39.76 31.82 4.89
CA ALA A 684 -40.09 33.25 4.93
C ALA A 684 -39.73 34.00 3.63
N ARG A 685 -38.73 33.54 2.88
CA ARG A 685 -38.28 34.13 1.61
C ARG A 685 -38.94 33.52 0.36
N GLY A 686 -39.74 32.48 0.51
CA GLY A 686 -40.38 31.78 -0.61
C GLY A 686 -39.39 31.06 -1.54
N VAL A 687 -38.29 30.53 -0.99
CA VAL A 687 -37.25 29.83 -1.77
C VAL A 687 -37.73 28.43 -2.19
N ASP A 688 -37.46 28.02 -3.43
CA ASP A 688 -37.88 26.72 -3.97
C ASP A 688 -37.10 25.55 -3.34
N VAL A 689 -35.78 25.68 -3.22
CA VAL A 689 -34.87 24.60 -2.77
C VAL A 689 -33.92 25.09 -1.70
N LEU A 690 -33.83 24.36 -0.59
CA LEU A 690 -32.81 24.55 0.46
C LEU A 690 -31.87 23.35 0.46
N ILE A 691 -30.56 23.59 0.33
CA ILE A 691 -29.52 22.56 0.41
C ILE A 691 -28.68 22.76 1.67
N ALA A 692 -28.70 21.77 2.56
CA ALA A 692 -27.96 21.77 3.82
C ALA A 692 -26.72 20.89 3.74
N ASP A 693 -25.53 21.47 3.98
CA ASP A 693 -24.29 20.69 4.20
C ASP A 693 -24.26 20.18 5.65
N THR A 694 -23.56 19.07 5.90
CA THR A 694 -23.40 18.50 7.25
C THR A 694 -21.94 18.13 7.54
N ALA A 695 -21.60 17.98 8.82
CA ALA A 695 -20.34 17.34 9.21
C ALA A 695 -20.21 15.92 8.59
N GLY A 696 -18.97 15.49 8.35
CA GLY A 696 -18.64 14.16 7.78
C GLY A 696 -17.59 13.37 8.57
N ARG A 697 -17.49 13.61 9.89
CA ARG A 697 -16.45 13.04 10.77
C ARG A 697 -16.76 11.59 11.20
N LEU A 698 -16.71 10.62 10.26
CA LEU A 698 -17.01 9.21 10.54
C LEU A 698 -16.14 8.56 11.64
N HIS A 699 -14.98 9.14 11.97
CA HIS A 699 -14.14 8.67 13.09
C HIS A 699 -14.81 8.80 14.46
N ASN A 700 -15.88 9.60 14.60
CA ASN A 700 -16.69 9.70 15.80
C ASN A 700 -18.15 9.28 15.50
N LYS A 701 -18.32 8.01 15.10
CA LYS A 701 -19.58 7.46 14.56
C LYS A 701 -20.79 7.81 15.43
N SER A 702 -20.72 7.58 16.74
CA SER A 702 -21.84 7.81 17.66
C SER A 702 -22.27 9.27 17.72
N HIS A 703 -21.34 10.22 17.89
CA HIS A 703 -21.67 11.64 17.96
C HIS A 703 -22.24 12.17 16.64
N LEU A 704 -21.63 11.80 15.50
CA LEU A 704 -22.10 12.24 14.18
C LEU A 704 -23.53 11.74 13.91
N MET A 705 -23.83 10.49 14.27
CA MET A 705 -25.17 9.93 14.04
C MET A 705 -26.22 10.52 14.98
N GLU A 706 -25.90 10.81 16.24
CA GLU A 706 -26.82 11.52 17.13
C GLU A 706 -27.05 12.98 16.72
N GLU A 707 -26.02 13.65 16.20
CA GLU A 707 -26.13 14.98 15.61
C GLU A 707 -27.04 14.98 14.38
N LEU A 708 -26.87 14.04 13.45
CA LEU A 708 -27.75 13.90 12.27
C LEU A 708 -29.19 13.56 12.65
N LYS A 709 -29.41 12.66 13.62
CA LYS A 709 -30.74 12.41 14.21
C LYS A 709 -31.33 13.66 14.86
N LYS A 710 -30.51 14.53 15.47
CA LYS A 710 -30.96 15.80 16.04
C LYS A 710 -31.36 16.78 14.94
N VAL A 711 -30.54 16.95 13.89
CA VAL A 711 -30.84 17.78 12.71
C VAL A 711 -32.17 17.35 12.08
N HIS A 712 -32.34 16.06 11.77
CA HIS A 712 -33.57 15.51 11.19
C HIS A 712 -34.81 15.80 12.06
N ARG A 713 -34.74 15.52 13.37
CA ARG A 713 -35.84 15.80 14.32
C ARG A 713 -36.16 17.30 14.44
N VAL A 714 -35.20 18.19 14.22
CA VAL A 714 -35.40 19.64 14.27
C VAL A 714 -36.05 20.16 12.99
N MET A 715 -35.68 19.62 11.82
CA MET A 715 -36.34 19.90 10.54
C MET A 715 -37.82 19.50 10.58
N GLN A 716 -38.12 18.30 11.10
CA GLN A 716 -39.48 17.78 11.27
C GLN A 716 -40.41 18.63 12.17
N LYS A 717 -39.88 19.56 12.97
CA LYS A 717 -40.68 20.51 13.77
C LYS A 717 -41.20 21.70 12.95
N LEU A 718 -40.49 22.08 11.89
CA LEU A 718 -40.86 23.19 10.99
C LEU A 718 -41.72 22.71 9.82
N ASP A 719 -41.45 21.50 9.36
CA ASP A 719 -42.21 20.80 8.33
C ASP A 719 -42.10 19.28 8.54
N SER A 720 -43.23 18.60 8.76
CA SER A 720 -43.26 17.16 9.06
C SER A 720 -42.74 16.27 7.92
N THR A 721 -42.70 16.78 6.68
CA THR A 721 -42.16 16.07 5.51
C THR A 721 -40.69 16.43 5.20
N ALA A 722 -40.05 17.28 6.01
CA ALA A 722 -38.65 17.66 5.84
C ALA A 722 -37.69 16.83 6.73
N PRO A 723 -36.49 16.44 6.25
CA PRO A 723 -35.97 16.63 4.88
C PRO A 723 -36.73 15.82 3.84
N HIS A 724 -36.92 16.44 2.66
CA HIS A 724 -37.60 15.81 1.52
C HIS A 724 -36.67 14.88 0.73
N GLU A 725 -35.35 15.16 0.79
CA GLU A 725 -34.32 14.26 0.30
C GLU A 725 -33.16 14.22 1.33
N VAL A 726 -32.77 13.03 1.75
CA VAL A 726 -31.51 12.77 2.47
C VAL A 726 -30.54 12.17 1.46
N MET A 727 -29.61 13.01 0.99
CA MET A 727 -28.70 12.68 -0.09
C MET A 727 -27.33 12.28 0.46
N LEU A 728 -27.01 11.00 0.39
CA LEU A 728 -25.67 10.50 0.75
C LEU A 728 -24.71 10.68 -0.42
N VAL A 729 -23.61 11.39 -0.19
CA VAL A 729 -22.50 11.51 -1.15
C VAL A 729 -21.42 10.48 -0.83
N LEU A 730 -21.07 9.67 -1.82
CA LEU A 730 -20.07 8.60 -1.75
C LEU A 730 -18.95 8.83 -2.75
N ASP A 731 -17.74 8.38 -2.39
CA ASP A 731 -16.54 8.42 -3.23
C ASP A 731 -16.33 7.05 -3.88
N ALA A 732 -16.44 6.98 -5.21
CA ALA A 732 -16.27 5.74 -5.97
C ALA A 732 -14.85 5.15 -5.86
N GLY A 733 -13.84 5.96 -5.47
CA GLY A 733 -12.49 5.48 -5.17
C GLY A 733 -12.40 4.59 -3.93
N THR A 734 -13.40 4.59 -3.05
CA THR A 734 -13.36 3.85 -1.77
C THR A 734 -13.77 2.38 -1.88
N GLY A 735 -14.31 1.94 -3.04
CA GLY A 735 -14.76 0.58 -3.28
C GLY A 735 -15.78 0.10 -2.24
N GLN A 736 -15.68 -1.16 -1.81
CA GLN A 736 -16.60 -1.79 -0.83
C GLN A 736 -16.77 -1.01 0.50
N ASN A 737 -15.85 -0.12 0.87
CA ASN A 737 -16.04 0.75 2.05
C ASN A 737 -17.23 1.71 1.91
N ALA A 738 -17.61 2.07 0.68
CA ALA A 738 -18.77 2.93 0.40
C ALA A 738 -20.08 2.31 0.90
N ILE A 739 -20.22 0.98 0.80
CA ILE A 739 -21.38 0.21 1.28
C ILE A 739 -21.48 0.29 2.81
N SER A 740 -20.38 -0.01 3.52
CA SER A 740 -20.35 0.05 4.98
C SER A 740 -20.69 1.45 5.50
N GLN A 741 -20.19 2.50 4.83
CA GLN A 741 -20.57 3.87 5.12
C GLN A 741 -22.07 4.11 4.89
N ALA A 742 -22.60 3.70 3.75
CA ALA A 742 -24.01 3.89 3.41
C ALA A 742 -24.96 3.21 4.39
N SER A 743 -24.69 1.96 4.77
CA SER A 743 -25.44 1.26 5.81
C SER A 743 -25.38 2.02 7.15
N THR A 744 -24.19 2.42 7.60
CA THR A 744 -24.02 3.16 8.86
C THR A 744 -24.80 4.49 8.87
N PHE A 745 -24.85 5.22 7.75
CA PHE A 745 -25.65 6.46 7.65
C PHE A 745 -27.16 6.16 7.62
N ASN A 746 -27.59 5.10 6.93
CA ASN A 746 -29.00 4.72 6.82
C ASN A 746 -29.61 4.28 8.16
N GLU A 747 -28.81 3.64 9.03
CA GLU A 747 -29.19 3.33 10.43
C GLU A 747 -29.47 4.58 11.27
N ALA A 748 -28.85 5.71 10.93
CA ALA A 748 -28.97 6.96 11.69
C ALA A 748 -30.08 7.87 11.16
N VAL A 749 -30.12 8.06 9.85
CA VAL A 749 -31.15 8.83 9.14
C VAL A 749 -31.45 8.08 7.82
N PRO A 750 -32.72 7.71 7.55
CA PRO A 750 -33.08 7.01 6.32
C PRO A 750 -32.63 7.78 5.08
N ILE A 751 -31.85 7.13 4.22
CA ILE A 751 -31.30 7.74 3.00
C ILE A 751 -32.33 7.55 1.87
N SER A 752 -32.68 8.65 1.19
CA SER A 752 -33.61 8.63 0.06
C SER A 752 -32.93 8.75 -1.31
N GLY A 753 -31.65 9.15 -1.33
CA GLY A 753 -30.86 9.22 -2.55
C GLY A 753 -29.35 9.12 -2.35
N ILE A 754 -28.65 8.53 -3.32
CA ILE A 754 -27.19 8.39 -3.37
C ILE A 754 -26.63 9.26 -4.50
N THR A 755 -25.50 9.93 -4.25
CA THR A 755 -24.67 10.58 -5.28
C THR A 755 -23.27 10.01 -5.23
N LEU A 756 -22.81 9.42 -6.35
CA LEU A 756 -21.45 8.90 -6.49
C LEU A 756 -20.54 9.93 -7.15
N THR A 757 -19.34 10.13 -6.60
CA THR A 757 -18.35 11.11 -7.08
C THR A 757 -17.00 10.46 -7.41
N LYS A 758 -16.14 11.21 -8.10
CA LYS A 758 -14.76 10.84 -8.48
C LYS A 758 -14.64 9.59 -9.37
N LEU A 759 -15.66 9.32 -10.18
CA LEU A 759 -15.65 8.21 -11.14
C LEU A 759 -14.53 8.35 -12.18
N ASP A 760 -14.09 9.59 -12.45
CA ASP A 760 -12.94 9.97 -13.28
C ASP A 760 -11.57 9.59 -12.69
N GLY A 761 -11.47 9.54 -11.36
CA GLY A 761 -10.22 9.22 -10.68
C GLY A 761 -9.89 7.73 -10.63
N THR A 762 -10.89 6.85 -10.77
CA THR A 762 -10.86 5.48 -10.22
C THR A 762 -11.13 4.37 -11.24
N ALA A 763 -10.54 3.19 -10.98
CA ALA A 763 -10.88 1.93 -11.65
C ALA A 763 -12.02 1.15 -10.96
N LYS A 764 -12.47 1.62 -9.79
CA LYS A 764 -13.41 0.93 -8.88
C LYS A 764 -14.88 1.32 -9.09
N GLY A 765 -15.25 1.83 -10.26
CA GLY A 765 -16.60 2.31 -10.55
C GLY A 765 -17.69 1.22 -10.54
N GLY A 766 -17.33 -0.07 -10.54
CA GLY A 766 -18.27 -1.19 -10.39
C GLY A 766 -19.00 -1.22 -9.04
N ILE A 767 -18.52 -0.50 -8.02
CA ILE A 767 -19.18 -0.35 -6.72
C ILE A 767 -20.65 0.08 -6.80
N ILE A 768 -21.04 0.74 -7.89
CA ILE A 768 -22.41 1.16 -8.16
C ILE A 768 -23.40 -0.01 -8.22
N PHE A 769 -22.98 -1.18 -8.70
CA PHE A 769 -23.81 -2.39 -8.80
C PHE A 769 -24.05 -2.99 -7.41
N ALA A 770 -23.02 -3.10 -6.57
CA ALA A 770 -23.17 -3.51 -5.17
C ALA A 770 -24.10 -2.57 -4.39
N LEU A 771 -23.92 -1.25 -4.54
CA LEU A 771 -24.78 -0.25 -3.88
C LEU A 771 -26.24 -0.38 -4.33
N ALA A 772 -26.49 -0.56 -5.63
CA ALA A 772 -27.83 -0.78 -6.18
C ALA A 772 -28.48 -2.05 -5.60
N LYS A 773 -27.72 -3.15 -5.57
CA LYS A 773 -28.18 -4.46 -5.07
C LYS A 773 -28.49 -4.46 -3.58
N GLN A 774 -27.61 -3.90 -2.74
CA GLN A 774 -27.68 -4.04 -1.30
C GLN A 774 -28.55 -3.00 -0.60
N LEU A 775 -28.63 -1.78 -1.14
CA LEU A 775 -29.36 -0.68 -0.49
C LEU A 775 -30.73 -0.45 -1.11
N GLY A 776 -30.91 -0.75 -2.41
CA GLY A 776 -32.12 -0.42 -3.17
C GLY A 776 -32.44 1.08 -3.25
N THR A 777 -31.57 1.95 -2.71
CA THR A 777 -31.76 3.40 -2.65
C THR A 777 -31.54 4.01 -4.04
N PRO A 778 -32.40 4.96 -4.49
CA PRO A 778 -32.19 5.67 -5.75
C PRO A 778 -30.81 6.31 -5.87
N ILE A 779 -30.12 6.04 -6.97
CA ILE A 779 -28.91 6.75 -7.34
C ILE A 779 -29.37 7.98 -8.14
N ARG A 780 -29.19 9.17 -7.57
CA ARG A 780 -29.69 10.42 -8.13
C ARG A 780 -28.74 11.03 -9.14
N PHE A 781 -27.45 11.08 -8.79
CA PHE A 781 -26.43 11.79 -9.56
C PHE A 781 -25.11 11.02 -9.60
N ILE A 782 -24.37 11.21 -10.69
CA ILE A 782 -22.99 10.75 -10.85
C ILE A 782 -22.06 11.93 -11.19
N GLY A 783 -20.89 11.94 -10.54
CA GLY A 783 -19.83 12.94 -10.69
C GLY A 783 -18.61 12.35 -11.40
N VAL A 784 -18.28 12.89 -12.57
CA VAL A 784 -17.23 12.39 -13.50
C VAL A 784 -16.14 13.42 -13.79
N GLY A 785 -15.89 14.33 -12.84
CA GLY A 785 -14.88 15.37 -12.96
C GLY A 785 -15.04 16.50 -11.94
N GLU A 786 -14.08 17.43 -11.93
CA GLU A 786 -14.07 18.60 -11.04
C GLU A 786 -14.87 19.80 -11.59
N GLY A 787 -15.12 19.84 -12.90
CA GLY A 787 -15.83 20.94 -13.56
C GLY A 787 -17.29 21.06 -13.16
N LEU A 788 -17.86 22.26 -13.32
CA LEU A 788 -19.22 22.58 -12.85
C LEU A 788 -20.31 21.72 -13.50
N ASP A 789 -20.17 21.40 -14.78
CA ASP A 789 -21.13 20.61 -15.55
C ASP A 789 -20.95 19.08 -15.38
N ASP A 790 -19.95 18.64 -14.61
CA ASP A 790 -19.55 17.22 -14.50
C ASP A 790 -20.30 16.49 -13.37
N LEU A 791 -21.51 16.96 -13.03
CA LEU A 791 -22.49 16.29 -12.19
C LEU A 791 -23.82 16.26 -12.94
N ARG A 792 -24.33 15.06 -13.24
CA ARG A 792 -25.58 14.86 -14.00
C ARG A 792 -26.45 13.79 -13.34
N PRO A 793 -27.78 13.81 -13.59
CA PRO A 793 -28.68 12.75 -13.16
C PRO A 793 -28.17 11.39 -13.64
N PHE A 794 -28.30 10.39 -12.79
CA PHE A 794 -27.92 9.03 -13.14
C PHE A 794 -28.92 8.43 -14.13
N ASN A 795 -28.40 7.70 -15.12
CA ASN A 795 -29.16 6.93 -16.08
C ASN A 795 -28.44 5.59 -16.28
N ALA A 796 -29.16 4.48 -16.09
CA ALA A 796 -28.58 3.14 -16.14
C ALA A 796 -28.01 2.81 -17.53
N ASP A 797 -28.78 3.08 -18.59
CA ASP A 797 -28.38 2.76 -19.96
C ASP A 797 -27.16 3.58 -20.40
N ASP A 798 -27.15 4.90 -20.19
CA ASP A 798 -26.01 5.77 -20.53
C ASP A 798 -24.73 5.34 -19.78
N PHE A 799 -24.87 4.91 -18.51
CA PHE A 799 -23.74 4.47 -17.70
C PHE A 799 -23.18 3.11 -18.17
N VAL A 800 -24.04 2.12 -18.39
CA VAL A 800 -23.62 0.79 -18.88
C VAL A 800 -23.07 0.90 -20.31
N ASN A 801 -23.74 1.65 -21.19
CA ASN A 801 -23.21 1.89 -22.54
C ASN A 801 -21.84 2.57 -22.52
N ALA A 802 -21.62 3.55 -21.63
CA ALA A 802 -20.31 4.20 -21.51
C ALA A 802 -19.21 3.29 -20.92
N LEU A 803 -19.57 2.29 -20.11
CA LEU A 803 -18.64 1.22 -19.71
C LEU A 803 -18.27 0.36 -20.93
N PHE A 804 -19.24 -0.15 -21.70
CA PHE A 804 -18.96 -1.16 -22.73
C PHE A 804 -18.67 -0.62 -24.15
N ASP A 805 -18.73 0.69 -24.39
CA ASP A 805 -18.52 1.28 -25.72
C ASP A 805 -17.05 1.21 -26.20
N ARG A 806 -16.82 0.30 -27.15
CA ARG A 806 -15.54 0.08 -27.86
C ARG A 806 -15.34 0.93 -29.11
N HIS A 807 -16.32 1.70 -29.62
CA HIS A 807 -16.10 2.53 -30.80
C HIS A 807 -15.38 3.84 -30.44
N GLY A 808 -14.06 3.90 -30.66
CA GLY A 808 -13.21 4.99 -30.17
C GLY A 808 -12.14 5.53 -31.13
N ASP A 809 -11.53 4.70 -31.99
CA ASP A 809 -10.35 5.11 -32.79
C ASP A 809 -10.50 5.00 -34.32
N ASP A 810 -11.53 4.34 -34.85
CA ASP A 810 -11.78 4.25 -36.30
C ASP A 810 -12.66 5.39 -36.83
N ASN A 811 -12.13 6.62 -36.85
CA ASN A 811 -12.74 7.71 -37.63
C ASN A 811 -11.73 8.76 -38.14
N HIS A 812 -10.66 8.27 -38.76
CA HIS A 812 -9.84 9.04 -39.70
C HIS A 812 -9.85 8.36 -41.08
N ALA A 813 -10.89 8.68 -41.86
CA ALA A 813 -11.02 8.40 -43.29
C ALA A 813 -11.68 9.62 -43.97
#